data_AF-A0AAF0DYK3-F1
#
_entry.id   AF-A0AAF0DYK3-F1
#
_cell.length_a   1.000
_cell.length_b   1.000
_cell.length_c   1.000
_cell.angle_alpha   90.00
_cell.angle_beta   90.00
_cell.angle_gamma   90.00
#
_symmetry.space_group_name_H-M   'P 1'
#
loop_
_entity.id
_entity.type
_entity.pdbx_description
1 polymer ?
#
loop_
_entity_poly.entity_id
_entity_poly.type
_entity_poly.pdbx_seq_one_letter_code
_entity_poly.pdbx_strand_id
1 'polypeptide(L)'
;MPGGALRFALPRYALDELRSEPSRLLEYLQAPPTDDTQRLALTAADLGLLPLLDARVDGAQLDAAAARAAAENDEAMQALNTSETELRTRLAAALHEEGVDEDLAEPLHRFAHDLAAAQRPAKSPQPRTRATPHADALGQLYIARTCTQLLAEADDAEAAAHASPDDAGVQMASLQRLASFVTQVPRSENAAASVGVSQRATTELTRRRDALYTRLTERYHAALRDALRDAHWPPPALENPDAEPEARDAPFRLVGHAPLEDAWTDVCELQLTAATLGLCAAPSCLRTLPLVSAAETTQGERVPPGSDAYVPLTAAAILFQPILLRFRYHFDGERATNRLDKPEWFLRHMLALVQRNAGLFAPAPDVWSAGGDVCALTRRRRPAAPGQPLRERHVAVDTASELLHNILAPLRRKIHASMPLLAAQPALLAHNLFQYLSFDTDLRDVYPLARTAADGQGAVHLANDVLGNDTYFQQWLDGERVFAQRRFEAVLESPAGWALVQADTLTDLDDPSLEAVSTQDAAPDAATNAQTTTRSACTLMHILAGVTERYQPLHSLGQRCAFILRVQRPLLTQLAVRLVRHLDAFENLSGAFSRAIPGEISALSTAPGNDAVRGTRGITRVAKALLSAEYVRQQLEEWSDSSFFLSMHEELAALDRTSTLYRLMLPSHASDELDSASLISALKRGLQRGANAAATLRPLAPSATLDAESSAELTADEPAPGIWDGMQAQFADISERSKRALERLVVSEVLEQLRPYILRRWNMDETTDTEPVEEGKDDEGVPQDIPSRELLPALAKLSYCLPA
;
A
#
# COMPACT_ATOMS: atom_id res chain seq x y z
N MET A 1 23.05 36.98 15.87
CA MET A 1 21.70 37.36 16.32
C MET A 1 21.01 36.10 16.83
N PRO A 2 20.76 36.00 18.14
CA PRO A 2 19.45 35.52 18.56
C PRO A 2 18.93 36.28 19.78
N GLY A 3 17.66 36.67 19.74
CA GLY A 3 16.99 37.42 20.78
C GLY A 3 15.49 37.46 20.48
N GLY A 4 14.90 36.28 20.33
CA GLY A 4 13.45 36.12 20.23
C GLY A 4 12.86 36.03 21.62
N ALA A 5 12.77 37.17 22.33
CA ALA A 5 11.99 37.23 23.56
C ALA A 5 10.51 36.99 23.20
N LEU A 6 9.94 35.90 23.73
CA LEU A 6 8.50 35.65 23.69
C LEU A 6 7.80 36.75 24.49
N ARG A 7 7.30 37.79 23.81
CA ARG A 7 6.42 38.77 24.44
C ARG A 7 5.03 38.17 24.56
N PHE A 8 4.73 37.60 25.71
CA PHE A 8 3.39 37.12 26.05
C PHE A 8 2.45 38.31 26.28
N ALA A 9 1.35 38.37 25.53
CA ALA A 9 0.26 39.30 25.82
C ALA A 9 -0.58 38.73 26.97
N LEU A 10 -0.94 39.56 27.95
CA LEU A 10 -1.84 39.16 29.04
C LEU A 10 -3.17 38.62 28.44
N PRO A 11 -3.72 37.52 28.97
CA PRO A 11 -5.03 37.04 28.55
C PRO A 11 -6.09 38.12 28.80
N ARG A 12 -7.05 38.25 27.87
CA ARG A 12 -8.17 39.19 27.98
C ARG A 12 -9.45 38.38 28.16
N TYR A 13 -9.88 38.22 29.42
CA TYR A 13 -11.14 37.52 29.73
C TYR A 13 -12.32 38.49 29.68
N ALA A 14 -13.47 37.99 29.23
CA ALA A 14 -14.72 38.74 29.31
C ALA A 14 -15.24 38.77 30.76
N LEU A 15 -16.00 39.81 31.13
CA LEU A 15 -16.51 39.98 32.50
C LEU A 15 -17.39 38.79 32.95
N ASP A 16 -18.10 38.17 32.01
CA ASP A 16 -18.99 37.05 32.29
C ASP A 16 -18.21 35.74 32.56
N GLU A 17 -17.05 35.56 31.93
CA GLU A 17 -16.16 34.41 32.15
C GLU A 17 -15.56 34.43 33.55
N LEU A 18 -15.09 35.61 34.00
CA LEU A 18 -14.54 35.81 35.36
C LEU A 18 -15.57 35.60 36.46
N ARG A 19 -16.87 35.79 36.16
CA ARG A 19 -17.97 35.53 37.10
C ARG A 19 -18.31 34.04 37.21
N SER A 20 -18.14 33.27 36.13
CA SER A 20 -18.39 31.83 36.10
C SER A 20 -17.26 31.01 36.74
N GLU A 21 -16.01 31.46 36.57
CA GLU A 21 -14.82 30.80 37.10
C GLU A 21 -13.93 31.81 37.85
N PRO A 22 -14.18 32.04 39.16
CA PRO A 22 -13.45 33.03 39.95
C PRO A 22 -11.97 32.65 40.17
N SER A 23 -11.56 31.41 39.87
CA SER A 23 -10.15 30.99 39.84
C SER A 23 -9.34 31.73 38.76
N ARG A 24 -9.96 32.15 37.65
CA ARG A 24 -9.29 32.87 36.56
C ARG A 24 -8.87 34.30 36.93
N LEU A 25 -9.46 34.89 37.99
CA LEU A 25 -9.00 36.15 38.57
C LEU A 25 -7.57 36.04 39.13
N LEU A 26 -7.14 34.84 39.55
CA LEU A 26 -5.79 34.62 40.06
C LEU A 26 -4.72 34.87 38.98
N GLU A 27 -5.06 34.75 37.70
CA GLU A 27 -4.13 34.98 36.59
C GLU A 27 -3.85 36.47 36.34
N TYR A 28 -4.80 37.36 36.67
CA TYR A 28 -4.56 38.81 36.68
C TYR A 28 -3.82 39.28 37.95
N LEU A 29 -3.91 38.51 39.03
CA LEU A 29 -3.31 38.82 40.32
C LEU A 29 -1.87 38.31 40.45
N GLN A 30 -1.44 37.39 39.59
CA GLN A 30 -0.06 36.93 39.54
C GLN A 30 0.83 38.03 38.96
N ALA A 31 1.90 38.37 39.69
CA ALA A 31 2.88 39.33 39.22
C ALA A 31 3.51 38.84 37.90
N PRO A 32 3.81 39.74 36.94
CA PRO A 32 4.46 39.35 35.70
C PRO A 32 5.79 38.64 36.03
N PRO A 33 6.10 37.51 35.36
CA PRO A 33 7.32 36.76 35.63
C PRO A 33 8.54 37.64 35.34
N THR A 34 9.50 37.64 36.27
CA THR A 34 10.77 38.37 36.16
C THR A 34 11.58 37.90 34.95
N ASP A 35 12.43 38.76 34.39
CA ASP A 35 13.21 38.43 33.18
C ASP A 35 14.11 37.19 33.39
N ASP A 36 14.56 36.94 34.62
CA ASP A 36 15.36 35.77 34.99
C ASP A 36 14.53 34.47 35.05
N THR A 37 13.28 34.53 35.52
CA THR A 37 12.38 33.35 35.51
C THR A 37 11.95 32.97 34.09
N GLN A 38 11.85 33.94 33.19
CA GLN A 38 11.61 33.70 31.76
C GLN A 38 12.81 33.06 31.06
N ARG A 39 14.04 33.33 31.52
CA ARG A 39 15.27 32.70 30.97
C ARG A 39 15.50 31.29 31.47
N LEU A 40 15.10 30.99 32.72
CA LEU A 40 15.23 29.67 33.33
C LEU A 40 14.13 28.69 32.90
N ALA A 41 12.97 29.21 32.48
CA ALA A 41 11.87 28.38 32.02
C ALA A 41 12.12 27.85 30.60
N LEU A 42 12.21 26.53 30.46
CA LEU A 42 12.34 25.87 29.15
C LEU A 42 10.96 25.57 28.53
N THR A 43 9.91 25.46 29.36
CA THR A 43 8.52 25.23 28.96
C THR A 43 7.53 26.17 29.66
N ALA A 44 6.31 26.32 29.11
CA ALA A 44 5.25 27.11 29.73
C ALA A 44 4.74 26.53 31.06
N ALA A 45 4.92 25.23 31.29
CA ALA A 45 4.64 24.59 32.57
C ALA A 45 5.70 24.96 33.63
N ASP A 46 6.96 25.14 33.22
CA ASP A 46 8.04 25.58 34.10
C ASP A 46 7.80 27.00 34.60
N LEU A 47 7.25 27.90 33.76
CA LEU A 47 6.83 29.25 34.17
C LEU A 47 5.77 29.24 35.28
N GLY A 48 4.90 28.23 35.30
CA GLY A 48 3.89 28.07 36.36
C GLY A 48 4.43 27.44 37.65
N LEU A 49 5.52 26.67 37.57
CA LEU A 49 6.15 25.98 38.71
C LEU A 49 7.30 26.77 39.35
N LEU A 50 8.00 27.58 38.56
CA LEU A 50 9.14 28.38 39.00
C LEU A 50 8.82 29.34 40.15
N PRO A 51 7.69 30.07 40.18
CA PRO A 51 7.34 30.92 41.32
C PRO A 51 7.12 30.14 42.62
N LEU A 52 6.71 28.87 42.54
CA LEU A 52 6.53 27.98 43.69
C LEU A 52 7.86 27.40 44.20
N LEU A 53 8.85 27.30 43.31
CA LEU A 53 10.22 26.87 43.62
C LEU A 53 11.08 28.04 44.14
N ASP A 54 10.88 29.24 43.62
CA ASP A 54 11.60 30.47 44.00
C ASP A 54 11.36 30.85 45.46
N ALA A 55 10.18 30.53 46.00
CA ALA A 55 9.88 30.70 47.43
C ALA A 55 10.66 29.72 48.36
N ARG A 56 11.34 28.71 47.81
CA ARG A 56 12.00 27.63 48.57
C ARG A 56 13.50 27.51 48.36
N VAL A 57 14.08 28.24 47.41
CA VAL A 57 15.51 28.16 47.12
C VAL A 57 16.15 29.50 47.46
N ASP A 58 16.88 29.54 48.58
CA ASP A 58 17.68 30.70 48.95
C ASP A 58 18.66 31.02 47.81
N GLY A 59 18.56 32.21 47.20
CA GLY A 59 19.41 32.61 46.06
C GLY A 59 20.92 32.46 46.33
N ALA A 60 21.34 32.55 47.60
CA ALA A 60 22.71 32.31 48.02
C ALA A 60 23.20 30.87 47.79
N GLN A 61 22.31 29.86 47.82
CA GLN A 61 22.68 28.46 47.54
C GLN A 61 22.84 28.19 46.05
N LEU A 62 22.08 28.89 45.20
CA LEU A 62 22.22 28.82 43.74
C LEU A 62 23.50 29.49 43.27
N ASP A 63 23.82 30.67 43.81
CA ASP A 63 25.08 31.35 43.50
C ASP A 63 26.29 30.53 43.97
N ALA A 64 26.19 29.90 45.15
CA ALA A 64 27.22 29.01 45.65
C ALA A 64 27.36 27.73 44.80
N ALA A 65 26.26 27.14 44.33
CA ALA A 65 26.28 25.97 43.46
C ALA A 65 26.80 26.31 42.06
N ALA A 66 26.42 27.46 41.50
CA ALA A 66 26.91 27.96 40.23
C ALA A 66 28.41 28.31 40.29
N ALA A 67 28.86 28.94 41.38
CA ALA A 67 30.29 29.19 41.61
C ALA A 67 31.08 27.89 41.78
N ARG A 68 30.50 26.88 42.44
CA ARG A 68 31.12 25.56 42.60
C ARG A 68 31.21 24.80 41.27
N ALA A 69 30.15 24.82 40.46
CA ALA A 69 30.16 24.23 39.13
C ALA A 69 31.14 24.95 38.18
N ALA A 70 31.24 26.28 38.27
CA ALA A 70 32.22 27.05 37.52
C ALA A 70 33.65 26.69 37.93
N ALA A 71 33.93 26.58 39.23
CA ALA A 71 35.23 26.17 39.74
C ALA A 71 35.61 24.74 39.33
N GLU A 72 34.66 23.80 39.38
CA GLU A 72 34.86 22.41 38.93
C GLU A 72 35.13 22.35 37.41
N ASN A 73 34.48 23.20 36.61
CA ASN A 73 34.72 23.29 35.18
C ASN A 73 36.09 23.92 34.86
N ASP A 74 36.48 24.98 35.57
CA ASP A 74 37.80 25.60 35.43
C ASP A 74 38.93 24.62 35.82
N GLU A 75 38.73 23.82 36.87
CA GLU A 75 39.65 22.77 37.28
C GLU A 75 39.76 21.66 36.22
N ALA A 76 38.64 21.21 35.67
CA ALA A 76 38.62 20.23 34.58
C ALA A 76 39.29 20.74 33.30
N MET A 77 39.07 22.01 32.95
CA MET A 77 39.73 22.66 31.81
C MET A 77 41.23 22.82 32.01
N GLN A 78 41.67 23.11 33.24
CA GLN A 78 43.10 23.14 33.58
C GLN A 78 43.72 21.75 33.49
N ALA A 79 43.04 20.70 33.98
CA ALA A 79 43.49 19.31 33.89
C ALA A 79 43.59 18.84 32.42
N LEU A 80 42.65 19.26 31.57
CA LEU A 80 42.73 18.99 30.13
C LEU A 80 43.92 19.69 29.48
N ASN A 81 44.11 20.99 29.75
CA ASN A 81 45.25 21.74 29.20
C ASN A 81 46.61 21.20 29.67
N THR A 82 46.72 20.75 30.91
CA THR A 82 47.96 20.10 31.40
C THR A 82 48.19 18.76 30.72
N SER A 83 47.15 17.95 30.55
CA SER A 83 47.26 16.68 29.80
C SER A 83 47.62 16.90 28.32
N GLU A 84 47.10 17.96 27.69
CA GLU A 84 47.39 18.29 26.31
C GLU A 84 48.84 18.79 26.13
N THR A 85 49.32 19.61 27.05
CA THR A 85 50.72 20.08 27.03
C THR A 85 51.70 18.93 27.30
N GLU A 86 51.36 18.01 28.19
CA GLU A 86 52.14 16.78 28.42
C GLU A 86 52.15 15.86 27.19
N LEU A 87 51.02 15.74 26.49
CA LEU A 87 50.93 15.01 25.23
C LEU A 87 51.80 15.64 24.13
N ARG A 88 51.73 16.95 23.96
CA ARG A 88 52.51 17.68 22.93
C ARG A 88 54.02 17.58 23.18
N THR A 89 54.45 17.64 24.45
CA THR A 89 55.87 17.50 24.81
C THR A 89 56.38 16.08 24.60
N ARG A 90 55.60 15.05 24.92
CA ARG A 90 55.94 13.65 24.63
C ARG A 90 55.95 13.33 23.13
N LEU A 91 55.00 13.89 22.37
CA LEU A 91 54.95 13.77 20.92
C LEU A 91 56.17 14.44 20.26
N ALA A 92 56.55 15.63 20.73
CA ALA A 92 57.73 16.34 20.23
C ALA A 92 59.05 15.59 20.54
N ALA A 93 59.14 14.92 21.70
CA ALA A 93 60.29 14.08 22.04
C ALA A 93 60.37 12.82 21.14
N ALA A 94 59.25 12.15 20.90
CA ALA A 94 59.19 10.98 20.02
C ALA A 94 59.53 11.32 18.56
N LEU A 95 59.07 12.48 18.07
CA LEU A 95 59.38 12.97 16.72
C LEU A 95 60.83 13.45 16.54
N HIS A 96 61.61 13.62 17.62
CA HIS A 96 63.01 14.03 17.55
C HIS A 96 63.99 12.85 17.57
N GLU A 97 63.57 11.67 18.06
CA GLU A 97 64.43 10.48 18.15
C GLU A 97 64.47 9.65 16.85
N GLU A 98 63.45 9.74 15.99
CA GLU A 98 63.40 8.98 14.74
C GLU A 98 63.37 9.93 13.53
N GLY A 99 64.43 9.88 12.72
CA GLY A 99 64.62 10.70 11.53
C GLY A 99 63.49 10.54 10.50
N VAL A 100 63.17 11.65 9.82
CA VAL A 100 61.92 12.00 9.11
C VAL A 100 61.59 11.17 7.84
N ASP A 101 62.08 9.94 7.65
CA ASP A 101 61.97 9.25 6.34
C ASP A 101 61.19 7.91 6.27
N GLU A 102 60.51 7.43 7.32
CA GLU A 102 59.60 6.26 7.20
C GLU A 102 58.24 6.43 7.88
N ASP A 103 57.23 5.78 7.29
CA ASP A 103 55.78 5.85 7.57
C ASP A 103 55.42 6.08 9.04
N LEU A 104 54.98 7.31 9.37
CA LEU A 104 54.56 7.75 10.70
C LEU A 104 53.36 6.97 11.29
N ALA A 105 52.69 6.13 10.50
CA ALA A 105 51.50 5.41 10.91
C ALA A 105 51.79 4.35 11.99
N GLU A 106 52.87 3.59 11.86
CA GLU A 106 53.21 2.51 12.80
C GLU A 106 53.71 3.06 14.16
N PRO A 107 54.57 4.09 14.21
CA PRO A 107 54.95 4.74 15.48
C PRO A 107 53.77 5.45 16.16
N LEU A 108 52.88 6.11 15.41
CA LEU A 108 51.67 6.74 15.98
C LEU A 108 50.70 5.70 16.53
N HIS A 109 50.57 4.54 15.87
CA HIS A 109 49.72 3.46 16.35
C HIS A 109 50.31 2.81 17.61
N ARG A 110 51.64 2.69 17.70
CA ARG A 110 52.35 2.21 18.89
C ARG A 110 52.30 3.23 20.03
N PHE A 111 52.43 4.52 19.73
CA PHE A 111 52.26 5.61 20.69
C PHE A 111 50.83 5.70 21.22
N ALA A 112 49.80 5.57 20.37
CA ALA A 112 48.40 5.51 20.79
C ALA A 112 48.11 4.27 21.65
N HIS A 113 48.73 3.13 21.34
CA HIS A 113 48.66 1.93 22.15
C HIS A 113 49.34 2.12 23.52
N ASP A 114 50.50 2.76 23.56
CA ASP A 114 51.23 3.06 24.80
C ASP A 114 50.54 4.15 25.63
N LEU A 115 49.82 5.09 25.00
CA LEU A 115 48.97 6.06 25.67
C LEU A 115 47.71 5.43 26.25
N ALA A 116 47.09 4.50 25.51
CA ALA A 116 46.00 3.69 26.05
C ALA A 116 46.48 2.79 27.20
N ALA A 117 47.75 2.36 27.19
CA ALA A 117 48.38 1.65 28.28
C ALA A 117 48.76 2.56 29.47
N ALA A 118 49.12 3.83 29.23
CA ALA A 118 49.51 4.82 30.25
C ALA A 118 48.33 5.58 30.88
N GLN A 119 47.19 5.70 30.18
CA GLN A 119 45.93 6.25 30.72
C GLN A 119 45.10 5.23 31.50
N ARG A 120 45.48 3.94 31.48
CA ARG A 120 45.15 3.10 32.63
C ARG A 120 45.92 3.70 33.79
N PRO A 121 45.27 4.15 34.87
CA PRO A 121 45.97 4.78 35.97
C PRO A 121 47.10 3.84 36.38
N ALA A 122 48.34 4.31 36.23
CA ALA A 122 49.47 3.67 36.84
C ALA A 122 49.11 3.57 38.31
N LYS A 123 48.77 2.35 38.75
CA LYS A 123 48.89 1.97 40.14
C LYS A 123 50.26 2.48 40.54
N SER A 124 50.29 3.52 41.36
CA SER A 124 51.43 3.79 42.21
C SER A 124 51.91 2.45 42.75
N PRO A 125 53.21 2.26 43.02
CA PRO A 125 53.64 1.18 43.87
C PRO A 125 53.13 1.51 45.28
N GLN A 126 51.80 1.43 45.48
CA GLN A 126 51.27 0.88 46.71
C GLN A 126 52.12 -0.36 46.95
N PRO A 127 52.66 -0.51 48.17
CA PRO A 127 53.35 -1.75 48.51
C PRO A 127 52.42 -2.87 48.05
N ARG A 128 52.95 -3.88 47.37
CA ARG A 128 52.20 -5.11 47.06
C ARG A 128 51.75 -5.69 48.40
N THR A 129 50.67 -5.15 48.96
CA THR A 129 49.76 -5.89 49.79
C THR A 129 49.24 -6.92 48.82
N ARG A 130 49.83 -8.12 48.90
CA ARG A 130 49.16 -9.35 48.49
C ARG A 130 47.67 -9.10 48.72
N ALA A 131 46.87 -9.02 47.65
CA ALA A 131 45.42 -8.96 47.80
C ALA A 131 45.10 -10.18 48.64
N THR A 132 44.83 -9.92 49.92
CA THR A 132 44.57 -10.99 50.85
C THR A 132 43.28 -11.65 50.35
N PRO A 133 43.13 -12.97 50.43
CA PRO A 133 41.84 -13.62 50.18
C PRO A 133 40.68 -12.97 50.97
N HIS A 134 40.99 -12.15 51.99
CA HIS A 134 40.05 -11.34 52.75
C HIS A 134 39.48 -10.12 52.00
N ALA A 135 40.19 -9.45 51.09
CA ALA A 135 39.64 -8.31 50.34
C ALA A 135 38.57 -8.77 49.33
N ASP A 136 38.82 -9.87 48.63
CA ASP A 136 37.85 -10.49 47.73
C ASP A 136 36.66 -11.09 48.50
N ALA A 137 36.90 -11.66 49.68
CA ALA A 137 35.84 -12.13 50.57
C ALA A 137 34.97 -10.98 51.12
N LEU A 138 35.56 -9.82 51.44
CA LEU A 138 34.81 -8.63 51.86
C LEU A 138 33.95 -8.06 50.73
N GLY A 139 34.46 -8.05 49.49
CA GLY A 139 33.68 -7.67 48.31
C GLY A 139 32.49 -8.62 48.07
N GLN A 140 32.70 -9.93 48.22
CA GLN A 140 31.64 -10.93 48.13
C GLN A 140 30.59 -10.77 49.24
N LEU A 141 31.02 -10.50 50.48
CA LEU A 141 30.11 -10.24 51.60
C LEU A 141 29.31 -8.94 51.41
N TYR A 142 29.91 -7.91 50.83
CA TYR A 142 29.20 -6.67 50.49
C TYR A 142 28.12 -6.91 49.44
N ILE A 143 28.45 -7.64 48.36
CA ILE A 143 27.50 -7.99 47.30
C ILE A 143 26.38 -8.89 47.85
N ALA A 144 26.72 -9.86 48.69
CA ALA A 144 25.72 -10.70 49.35
C ALA A 144 24.82 -9.86 50.26
N ARG A 145 25.38 -8.93 51.04
CA ARG A 145 24.62 -8.03 51.92
C ARG A 145 23.67 -7.15 51.13
N THR A 146 24.13 -6.49 50.07
CA THR A 146 23.27 -5.64 49.22
C THR A 146 22.18 -6.46 48.56
N CYS A 147 22.48 -7.66 48.04
CA CYS A 147 21.46 -8.56 47.49
C CYS A 147 20.43 -8.98 48.54
N THR A 148 20.84 -9.33 49.76
CA THR A 148 19.89 -9.68 50.83
C THR A 148 19.06 -8.48 51.29
N GLN A 149 19.64 -7.28 51.26
CA GLN A 149 18.96 -6.05 51.63
C GLN A 149 17.91 -5.66 50.58
N LEU A 150 18.24 -5.77 49.29
CA LEU A 150 17.28 -5.60 48.20
C LEU A 150 16.15 -6.63 48.25
N LEU A 151 16.43 -7.89 48.62
CA LEU A 151 15.40 -8.91 48.80
C LEU A 151 14.48 -8.59 49.99
N ALA A 152 15.02 -8.08 51.10
CA ALA A 152 14.21 -7.64 52.24
C ALA A 152 13.34 -6.41 51.89
N GLU A 153 13.89 -5.44 51.17
CA GLU A 153 13.14 -4.28 50.67
C GLU A 153 12.06 -4.69 49.64
N ALA A 154 12.30 -5.75 48.88
CA ALA A 154 11.30 -6.35 48.01
C ALA A 154 10.18 -7.04 48.81
N ASP A 155 10.50 -7.75 49.90
CA ASP A 155 9.50 -8.30 50.82
C ASP A 155 8.62 -7.19 51.42
N ASP A 156 9.22 -6.06 51.81
CA ASP A 156 8.49 -4.89 52.33
C ASP A 156 7.59 -4.24 51.27
N ALA A 157 8.08 -4.11 50.03
CA ALA A 157 7.29 -3.58 48.92
C ALA A 157 6.10 -4.50 48.58
N GLU A 158 6.30 -5.81 48.60
CA GLU A 158 5.23 -6.79 48.44
C GLU A 158 4.25 -6.75 49.63
N ALA A 159 4.73 -6.64 50.87
CA ALA A 159 3.87 -6.52 52.04
C ALA A 159 2.97 -5.27 51.96
N ALA A 160 3.53 -4.14 51.51
CA ALA A 160 2.77 -2.92 51.27
C ALA A 160 1.70 -3.11 50.17
N ALA A 161 2.02 -3.83 49.09
CA ALA A 161 1.04 -4.19 48.07
C ALA A 161 -0.04 -5.14 48.61
N HIS A 162 0.29 -6.10 49.46
CA HIS A 162 -0.71 -7.01 50.05
C HIS A 162 -1.59 -6.31 51.08
N ALA A 163 -1.08 -5.29 51.79
CA ALA A 163 -1.84 -4.52 52.77
C ALA A 163 -2.92 -3.64 52.13
N SER A 164 -2.66 -3.11 50.93
CA SER A 164 -3.58 -2.25 50.18
C SER A 164 -3.90 -2.84 48.82
N PRO A 165 -4.68 -3.94 48.73
CA PRO A 165 -5.01 -4.56 47.47
C PRO A 165 -5.75 -3.60 46.54
N ASP A 166 -6.71 -2.84 47.06
CA ASP A 166 -7.63 -2.04 46.24
C ASP A 166 -7.06 -0.69 45.78
N ASP A 167 -5.91 -0.26 46.32
CA ASP A 167 -5.27 1.00 45.94
C ASP A 167 -4.32 0.81 44.75
N ALA A 168 -4.80 1.16 43.55
CA ALA A 168 -4.02 1.02 42.33
C ALA A 168 -2.69 1.81 42.34
N GLY A 169 -2.66 2.96 43.00
CA GLY A 169 -1.45 3.79 43.11
C GLY A 169 -0.36 3.08 43.91
N VAL A 170 -0.71 2.47 45.04
CA VAL A 170 0.22 1.69 45.87
C VAL A 170 0.74 0.45 45.12
N GLN A 171 -0.12 -0.20 44.34
CA GLN A 171 0.26 -1.38 43.54
C GLN A 171 1.26 -1.00 42.44
N MET A 172 1.00 0.07 41.70
CA MET A 172 1.89 0.57 40.66
C MET A 172 3.23 1.04 41.23
N ALA A 173 3.22 1.75 42.36
CA ALA A 173 4.44 2.16 43.05
C ALA A 173 5.27 0.97 43.55
N SER A 174 4.61 -0.11 43.96
CA SER A 174 5.28 -1.35 44.37
C SER A 174 5.89 -2.10 43.17
N LEU A 175 5.19 -2.13 42.03
CA LEU A 175 5.75 -2.66 40.77
C LEU A 175 6.99 -1.86 40.31
N GLN A 176 6.94 -0.53 40.36
CA GLN A 176 8.07 0.34 40.03
C GLN A 176 9.27 0.12 40.95
N ARG A 177 9.03 -0.05 42.26
CA ARG A 177 10.08 -0.38 43.23
C ARG A 177 10.73 -1.73 42.95
N LEU A 178 9.94 -2.77 42.70
CA LEU A 178 10.49 -4.09 42.33
C LEU A 178 11.31 -4.02 41.05
N ALA A 179 10.86 -3.26 40.05
CA ALA A 179 11.62 -3.06 38.82
C ALA A 179 12.92 -2.27 39.04
N SER A 180 12.93 -1.27 39.92
CA SER A 180 14.15 -0.52 40.26
C SER A 180 15.14 -1.36 41.07
N PHE A 181 14.68 -2.29 41.91
CA PHE A 181 15.57 -3.21 42.62
C PHE A 181 16.30 -4.15 41.67
N VAL A 182 15.65 -4.60 40.58
CA VAL A 182 16.30 -5.42 39.54
C VAL A 182 17.48 -4.68 38.89
N THR A 183 17.35 -3.37 38.66
CA THR A 183 18.42 -2.58 38.04
C THR A 183 19.54 -2.21 39.02
N GLN A 184 19.26 -2.20 40.32
CA GLN A 184 20.21 -1.88 41.39
C GLN A 184 21.10 -3.07 41.83
N VAL A 185 20.82 -4.30 41.35
CA VAL A 185 21.65 -5.47 41.70
C VAL A 185 23.10 -5.28 41.18
N PRO A 186 24.12 -5.34 42.04
CA PRO A 186 25.50 -5.16 41.62
C PRO A 186 25.96 -6.25 40.62
N ARG A 187 26.53 -5.83 39.50
CA ARG A 187 27.20 -6.74 38.54
C ARG A 187 28.62 -7.00 39.03
N SER A 188 28.99 -8.27 39.23
CA SER A 188 30.32 -8.67 39.69
C SER A 188 31.12 -9.28 38.53
N GLU A 189 32.30 -8.74 38.24
CA GLU A 189 33.15 -9.22 37.12
C GLU A 189 34.20 -10.27 37.55
N ASN A 190 34.50 -10.38 38.84
CA ASN A 190 35.78 -10.96 39.29
C ASN A 190 35.68 -12.25 40.12
N ALA A 191 34.49 -12.79 40.44
CA ALA A 191 34.37 -14.03 41.23
C ALA A 191 33.11 -14.87 40.93
N ALA A 192 33.29 -16.14 40.57
CA ALA A 192 32.21 -17.07 40.21
C ALA A 192 31.12 -17.24 41.30
N ALA A 193 31.50 -17.19 42.59
CA ALA A 193 30.54 -17.28 43.70
C ALA A 193 29.68 -16.01 43.85
N SER A 194 30.29 -14.83 43.64
CA SER A 194 29.61 -13.53 43.65
C SER A 194 28.63 -13.40 42.50
N VAL A 195 29.04 -13.85 41.31
CA VAL A 195 28.19 -13.94 40.12
C VAL A 195 26.97 -14.81 40.41
N GLY A 196 27.12 -15.93 41.12
CA GLY A 196 26.01 -16.80 41.51
C GLY A 196 25.00 -16.15 42.44
N VAL A 197 25.43 -15.35 43.42
CA VAL A 197 24.52 -14.66 44.36
C VAL A 197 23.78 -13.51 43.67
N SER A 198 24.50 -12.66 42.93
CA SER A 198 23.87 -11.58 42.14
C SER A 198 22.89 -12.14 41.12
N GLN A 199 23.26 -13.19 40.39
CA GLN A 199 22.38 -13.81 39.39
C GLN A 199 21.12 -14.39 40.04
N ARG A 200 21.24 -15.08 41.18
CA ARG A 200 20.08 -15.61 41.92
C ARG A 200 19.17 -14.50 42.43
N ALA A 201 19.75 -13.43 42.97
CA ALA A 201 18.99 -12.26 43.42
C ALA A 201 18.26 -11.59 42.25
N THR A 202 18.92 -11.37 41.12
CA THR A 202 18.29 -10.85 39.89
C THR A 202 17.17 -11.78 39.41
N THR A 203 17.37 -13.10 39.38
CA THR A 203 16.33 -14.05 38.94
C THR A 203 15.13 -14.06 39.88
N GLU A 204 15.34 -13.91 41.19
CA GLU A 204 14.24 -13.90 42.15
C GLU A 204 13.47 -12.58 42.11
N LEU A 205 14.17 -11.43 42.04
CA LEU A 205 13.53 -10.12 41.90
C LEU A 205 12.76 -9.98 40.59
N THR A 206 13.31 -10.50 39.48
CA THR A 206 12.59 -10.54 38.19
C THR A 206 11.36 -11.45 38.26
N ARG A 207 11.48 -12.65 38.85
CA ARG A 207 10.34 -13.55 39.09
C ARG A 207 9.23 -12.88 39.88
N ARG A 208 9.57 -12.16 40.95
CA ARG A 208 8.62 -11.44 41.82
C ARG A 208 7.95 -10.28 41.10
N ARG A 209 8.72 -9.44 40.41
CA ARG A 209 8.23 -8.35 39.57
C ARG A 209 7.24 -8.86 38.52
N ASP A 210 7.61 -9.91 37.80
CA ASP A 210 6.79 -10.47 36.71
C ASP A 210 5.52 -11.13 37.26
N ALA A 211 5.62 -11.84 38.39
CA ALA A 211 4.45 -12.41 39.07
C ALA A 211 3.47 -11.33 39.56
N LEU A 212 3.98 -10.21 40.09
CA LEU A 212 3.14 -9.08 40.49
C LEU A 212 2.50 -8.42 39.25
N TYR A 213 3.26 -8.21 38.18
CA TYR A 213 2.75 -7.67 36.93
C TYR A 213 1.60 -8.53 36.37
N THR A 214 1.80 -9.84 36.22
CA THR A 214 0.76 -10.77 35.72
C THR A 214 -0.50 -10.72 36.60
N ARG A 215 -0.34 -10.71 37.93
CA ARG A 215 -1.46 -10.62 38.87
C ARG A 215 -2.25 -9.31 38.71
N LEU A 216 -1.55 -8.18 38.57
CA LEU A 216 -2.19 -6.88 38.35
C LEU A 216 -2.91 -6.82 37.01
N THR A 217 -2.30 -7.36 35.95
CA THR A 217 -2.90 -7.45 34.61
C THR A 217 -4.22 -8.24 34.67
N GLU A 218 -4.22 -9.44 35.23
CA GLU A 218 -5.42 -10.27 35.36
C GLU A 218 -6.51 -9.55 36.17
N ARG A 219 -6.13 -8.93 37.29
CA ARG A 219 -7.05 -8.22 38.17
C ARG A 219 -7.68 -7.01 37.51
N TYR A 220 -6.90 -6.10 36.94
CA TYR A 220 -7.45 -4.89 36.32
C TYR A 220 -8.23 -5.19 35.04
N HIS A 221 -7.83 -6.21 34.28
CA HIS A 221 -8.64 -6.69 33.16
C HIS A 221 -9.99 -7.25 33.62
N ALA A 222 -10.02 -8.02 34.72
CA ALA A 222 -11.27 -8.53 35.28
C ALA A 222 -12.15 -7.37 35.80
N ALA A 223 -11.58 -6.44 36.57
CA ALA A 223 -12.28 -5.28 37.09
C ALA A 223 -12.89 -4.42 35.97
N LEU A 224 -12.16 -4.18 34.88
CA LEU A 224 -12.69 -3.45 33.72
C LEU A 224 -13.85 -4.20 33.05
N ARG A 225 -13.75 -5.54 32.90
CA ARG A 225 -14.85 -6.34 32.34
C ARG A 225 -16.09 -6.33 33.22
N ASP A 226 -15.93 -6.40 34.53
CA ASP A 226 -17.05 -6.34 35.47
C ASP A 226 -17.67 -4.94 35.50
N ALA A 227 -16.87 -3.87 35.49
CA ALA A 227 -17.36 -2.50 35.39
C ALA A 227 -18.11 -2.22 34.07
N LEU A 228 -17.64 -2.79 32.96
CA LEU A 228 -18.37 -2.75 31.68
C LEU A 228 -19.70 -3.49 31.76
N ARG A 229 -19.74 -4.66 32.41
CA ARG A 229 -20.97 -5.43 32.61
C ARG A 229 -21.97 -4.66 33.47
N ASP A 230 -21.52 -4.02 34.55
CA ASP A 230 -22.35 -3.21 35.44
C ASP A 230 -22.88 -1.96 34.74
N ALA A 231 -22.09 -1.38 33.83
CA ALA A 231 -22.52 -0.31 32.92
C ALA A 231 -23.43 -0.80 31.78
N HIS A 232 -23.78 -2.09 31.73
CA HIS A 232 -24.59 -2.73 30.68
C HIS A 232 -24.00 -2.58 29.27
N TRP A 233 -22.67 -2.65 29.17
CA TRP A 233 -21.94 -2.60 27.92
C TRP A 233 -21.81 -4.00 27.27
N PRO A 234 -21.93 -4.11 25.93
CA PRO A 234 -22.32 -3.09 24.98
C PRO A 234 -23.85 -2.99 24.84
N PRO A 235 -24.40 -1.79 24.59
CA PRO A 235 -25.78 -1.64 24.15
C PRO A 235 -26.03 -2.45 22.87
N PRO A 236 -27.22 -3.07 22.70
CA PRO A 236 -27.56 -3.84 21.50
C PRO A 236 -27.38 -3.06 20.20
N ALA A 237 -27.61 -1.74 20.25
CA ALA A 237 -27.41 -0.83 19.13
C ALA A 237 -25.94 -0.79 18.65
N LEU A 238 -24.96 -0.83 19.56
CA LEU A 238 -23.53 -0.75 19.22
C LEU A 238 -22.92 -2.11 18.85
N GLU A 239 -23.50 -3.20 19.35
CA GLU A 239 -23.10 -4.57 19.03
C GLU A 239 -23.67 -5.04 17.68
N ASN A 240 -24.92 -4.69 17.37
CA ASN A 240 -25.59 -5.12 16.16
C ASN A 240 -25.73 -3.96 15.14
N PRO A 241 -24.94 -3.96 14.05
CA PRO A 241 -25.08 -2.94 13.00
C PRO A 241 -26.43 -3.01 12.28
N ASP A 242 -27.11 -4.17 12.29
CA ASP A 242 -28.40 -4.35 11.63
C ASP A 242 -29.60 -3.88 12.49
N ALA A 243 -29.35 -3.48 13.75
CA ALA A 243 -30.42 -2.98 14.63
C ALA A 243 -30.80 -1.56 14.23
N GLU A 244 -32.09 -1.32 13.95
CA GLU A 244 -32.60 0.02 13.67
C GLU A 244 -32.24 0.97 14.82
N PRO A 245 -31.77 2.19 14.54
CA PRO A 245 -31.55 3.18 15.57
C PRO A 245 -32.92 3.54 16.18
N GLU A 246 -33.18 3.06 17.40
CA GLU A 246 -34.35 3.52 18.16
C GLU A 246 -34.21 5.02 18.38
N ALA A 247 -35.00 5.82 17.66
CA ALA A 247 -34.88 7.28 17.58
C ALA A 247 -35.15 8.04 18.90
N ARG A 248 -35.26 7.34 20.03
CA ARG A 248 -35.71 7.88 21.32
C ARG A 248 -34.68 7.78 22.45
N ASP A 249 -33.59 7.03 22.29
CA ASP A 249 -32.62 6.86 23.36
C ASP A 249 -31.40 7.76 23.16
N ALA A 250 -30.99 8.44 24.24
CA ALA A 250 -29.78 9.23 24.28
C ALA A 250 -28.56 8.35 23.90
N PRO A 251 -27.56 8.87 23.19
CA PRO A 251 -26.37 8.09 22.86
C PRO A 251 -25.73 7.57 24.15
N PHE A 252 -25.50 6.25 24.21
CA PHE A 252 -24.86 5.62 25.37
C PHE A 252 -23.50 6.28 25.63
N ARG A 253 -23.28 6.69 26.88
CA ARG A 253 -22.03 7.32 27.32
C ARG A 253 -21.27 6.36 28.23
N LEU A 254 -20.00 6.13 27.93
CA LEU A 254 -19.07 5.44 28.83
C LEU A 254 -18.61 6.38 29.95
N VAL A 255 -18.55 7.68 29.67
CA VAL A 255 -18.23 8.71 30.67
C VAL A 255 -19.45 8.95 31.57
N GLY A 256 -19.23 9.11 32.87
CA GLY A 256 -20.28 9.28 33.89
C GLY A 256 -20.46 8.05 34.79
N HIS A 257 -19.88 6.91 34.43
CA HIS A 257 -19.83 5.71 35.28
C HIS A 257 -18.51 5.66 36.06
N ALA A 258 -18.51 6.19 37.29
CA ALA A 258 -17.32 6.21 38.16
C ALA A 258 -16.53 4.88 38.25
N PRO A 259 -17.14 3.70 38.48
CA PRO A 259 -16.37 2.45 38.55
C PRO A 259 -15.71 2.07 37.22
N LEU A 260 -16.33 2.42 36.09
CA LEU A 260 -15.77 2.20 34.77
C LEU A 260 -14.62 3.17 34.48
N GLU A 261 -14.76 4.44 34.86
CA GLU A 261 -13.72 5.45 34.72
C GLU A 261 -12.47 5.08 35.54
N ASP A 262 -12.66 4.61 36.77
CA ASP A 262 -11.58 4.12 37.63
C ASP A 262 -10.89 2.88 37.02
N ALA A 263 -11.66 1.86 36.64
CA ALA A 263 -11.10 0.62 36.08
C ALA A 263 -10.39 0.86 34.73
N TRP A 264 -10.93 1.74 33.89
CA TRP A 264 -10.28 2.16 32.64
C TRP A 264 -8.94 2.84 32.91
N THR A 265 -8.92 3.75 33.88
CA THR A 265 -7.71 4.48 34.29
C THR A 265 -6.65 3.49 34.79
N ASP A 266 -7.03 2.51 35.61
CA ASP A 266 -6.10 1.51 36.16
C ASP A 266 -5.43 0.65 35.09
N VAL A 267 -6.19 0.22 34.07
CA VAL A 267 -5.64 -0.55 32.94
C VAL A 267 -4.68 0.31 32.12
N CYS A 268 -5.06 1.55 31.80
CA CYS A 268 -4.21 2.48 31.05
C CYS A 268 -2.90 2.78 31.82
N GLU A 269 -3.01 3.07 33.11
CA GLU A 269 -1.89 3.36 33.99
C GLU A 269 -0.95 2.16 34.16
N LEU A 270 -1.48 0.94 34.30
CA LEU A 270 -0.66 -0.27 34.33
C LEU A 270 0.10 -0.47 33.01
N GLN A 271 -0.56 -0.29 31.87
CA GLN A 271 0.10 -0.44 30.56
C GLN A 271 1.20 0.61 30.36
N LEU A 272 0.92 1.88 30.69
CA LEU A 272 1.90 2.96 30.60
C LEU A 272 3.10 2.73 31.52
N THR A 273 2.86 2.34 32.78
CA THR A 273 3.95 2.06 33.72
C THR A 273 4.77 0.85 33.31
N ALA A 274 4.12 -0.23 32.86
CA ALA A 274 4.81 -1.41 32.33
C ALA A 274 5.67 -1.06 31.10
N ALA A 275 5.18 -0.18 30.21
CA ALA A 275 5.94 0.30 29.07
C ALA A 275 7.17 1.12 29.49
N THR A 276 7.02 2.04 30.45
CA THR A 276 8.18 2.81 30.98
C THR A 276 9.22 1.95 31.66
N LEU A 277 8.82 0.80 32.21
CA LEU A 277 9.71 -0.18 32.85
C LEU A 277 10.30 -1.19 31.85
N GLY A 278 9.93 -1.15 30.57
CA GLY A 278 10.36 -2.09 29.55
C GLY A 278 9.77 -3.50 29.67
N LEU A 279 8.63 -3.65 30.37
CA LEU A 279 7.92 -4.93 30.52
C LEU A 279 6.99 -5.23 29.34
N CYS A 280 6.49 -4.19 28.67
CA CYS A 280 5.71 -4.28 27.44
C CYS A 280 6.08 -3.15 26.48
N ALA A 281 5.66 -3.27 25.22
CA ALA A 281 5.79 -2.15 24.28
C ALA A 281 4.81 -1.02 24.62
N ALA A 282 5.18 0.22 24.32
CA ALA A 282 4.29 1.36 24.46
C ALA A 282 3.14 1.30 23.42
N PRO A 283 1.91 1.72 23.77
CA PRO A 283 0.80 1.69 22.83
C PRO A 283 1.01 2.68 21.69
N SER A 284 0.73 2.23 20.47
CA SER A 284 1.01 2.95 19.22
C SER A 284 0.13 4.20 19.02
N CYS A 285 -0.99 4.32 19.74
CA CYS A 285 -1.87 5.48 19.66
C CYS A 285 -1.37 6.73 20.40
N LEU A 286 -0.33 6.63 21.25
CA LEU A 286 0.18 7.78 22.00
C LEU A 286 1.07 8.66 21.13
N ARG A 287 0.73 9.95 21.04
CA ARG A 287 1.51 10.95 20.28
C ARG A 287 2.49 11.73 21.16
N THR A 288 2.28 11.79 22.47
CA THR A 288 3.20 12.42 23.43
C THR A 288 3.33 11.56 24.69
N LEU A 289 4.55 11.12 25.03
CA LEU A 289 4.81 10.40 26.27
C LEU A 289 4.90 11.40 27.45
N PRO A 290 4.25 11.15 28.60
CA PRO A 290 4.16 12.13 29.69
C PRO A 290 5.45 12.41 30.49
N LEU A 291 6.57 11.75 30.18
CA LEU A 291 7.77 11.76 31.05
C LEU A 291 9.11 11.83 30.33
N VAL A 292 9.13 11.91 28.99
CA VAL A 292 10.39 12.01 28.24
C VAL A 292 10.51 13.42 27.73
N SER A 293 11.61 14.09 28.10
CA SER A 293 12.10 15.28 27.44
C SER A 293 11.84 15.18 25.93
N ALA A 294 11.20 16.19 25.35
CA ALA A 294 10.86 16.23 23.92
C ALA A 294 12.08 16.06 22.97
N ALA A 295 13.31 15.97 23.50
CA ALA A 295 14.54 15.71 22.76
C ALA A 295 14.66 14.29 22.18
N GLU A 296 13.90 13.31 22.68
CA GLU A 296 13.85 11.95 22.10
C GLU A 296 12.44 11.58 21.64
N THR A 297 11.78 12.50 20.93
CA THR A 297 10.72 12.07 20.02
C THR A 297 11.43 11.38 18.86
N THR A 298 11.75 10.09 19.03
CA THR A 298 12.22 9.27 17.91
C THR A 298 11.21 9.46 16.79
N GLN A 299 11.69 9.88 15.63
CA GLN A 299 10.99 9.78 14.35
C GLN A 299 10.80 8.29 14.01
N GLY A 300 10.23 7.52 14.93
CA GLY A 300 9.91 6.12 14.76
C GLY A 300 8.83 6.02 13.69
N GLU A 301 9.08 5.14 12.72
CA GLU A 301 8.15 4.78 11.68
C GLU A 301 6.79 4.45 12.30
N ARG A 302 5.78 5.27 12.03
CA ARG A 302 4.48 5.11 12.65
C ARG A 302 3.78 3.92 12.04
N VAL A 303 3.34 3.03 12.92
CA VAL A 303 2.78 1.75 12.53
C VAL A 303 1.31 1.92 12.11
N PRO A 304 0.91 1.44 10.91
CA PRO A 304 -0.46 1.59 10.45
C PRO A 304 -1.43 0.74 11.30
N PRO A 305 -2.63 1.26 11.64
CA PRO A 305 -3.63 0.49 12.38
C PRO A 305 -4.10 -0.70 11.55
N GLY A 306 -4.33 -1.81 12.25
CA GLY A 306 -4.64 -3.10 11.63
C GLY A 306 -3.41 -3.93 11.23
N SER A 307 -2.17 -3.47 11.45
CA SER A 307 -0.95 -4.29 11.26
C SER A 307 -0.57 -5.10 12.50
N ASP A 308 0.33 -6.09 12.36
CA ASP A 308 0.84 -6.89 13.49
C ASP A 308 1.81 -6.14 14.40
N ALA A 309 2.50 -5.13 13.88
CA ALA A 309 3.43 -4.32 14.65
C ALA A 309 2.69 -3.30 15.55
N TYR A 310 1.39 -3.07 15.33
CA TYR A 310 0.62 -2.07 16.07
C TYR A 310 0.31 -2.62 17.46
N VAL A 311 0.66 -1.83 18.49
CA VAL A 311 0.42 -2.17 19.90
C VAL A 311 -0.86 -1.46 20.35
N PRO A 312 -1.97 -2.19 20.56
CA PRO A 312 -3.23 -1.57 20.95
C PRO A 312 -3.22 -1.05 22.39
N LEU A 313 -4.07 -0.07 22.65
CA LEU A 313 -4.44 0.30 24.00
C LEU A 313 -5.26 -0.86 24.62
N THR A 314 -4.76 -1.45 25.69
CA THR A 314 -5.35 -2.66 26.29
C THR A 314 -6.80 -2.43 26.75
N ALA A 315 -7.09 -1.24 27.29
CA ALA A 315 -8.44 -0.86 27.69
C ALA A 315 -9.42 -0.84 26.50
N ALA A 316 -9.00 -0.28 25.36
CA ALA A 316 -9.80 -0.28 24.13
C ALA A 316 -9.98 -1.70 23.57
N ALA A 317 -8.93 -2.52 23.62
CA ALA A 317 -9.01 -3.92 23.20
C ALA A 317 -10.01 -4.73 24.05
N ILE A 318 -10.07 -4.49 25.37
CA ILE A 318 -11.07 -5.12 26.26
C ILE A 318 -12.48 -4.61 25.95
N LEU A 319 -12.64 -3.29 25.72
CA LEU A 319 -13.91 -2.66 25.34
C LEU A 319 -14.51 -3.30 24.07
N PHE A 320 -13.66 -3.66 23.10
CA PHE A 320 -14.08 -4.27 21.83
C PHE A 320 -14.38 -5.78 21.88
N GLN A 321 -13.92 -6.50 22.91
CA GLN A 321 -14.16 -7.94 23.04
C GLN A 321 -15.64 -8.33 22.89
N PRO A 322 -16.61 -7.70 23.58
CA PRO A 322 -18.01 -8.04 23.42
C PRO A 322 -18.60 -7.56 22.09
N ILE A 323 -18.14 -6.44 21.52
CA ILE A 323 -18.58 -5.98 20.19
C ILE A 323 -18.24 -7.02 19.12
N LEU A 324 -17.04 -7.60 19.20
CA LEU A 324 -16.57 -8.61 18.24
C LEU A 324 -17.15 -10.01 18.50
N LEU A 325 -17.91 -10.21 19.58
CA LEU A 325 -18.46 -11.53 19.92
C LEU A 325 -19.41 -12.01 18.82
N ARG A 326 -20.27 -11.13 18.29
CA ARG A 326 -21.16 -11.45 17.17
C ARG A 326 -20.40 -11.81 15.90
N PHE A 327 -19.35 -11.04 15.57
CA PHE A 327 -18.47 -11.35 14.44
C PHE A 327 -17.88 -12.75 14.58
N ARG A 328 -17.26 -13.05 15.72
CA ARG A 328 -16.66 -14.36 15.99
C ARG A 328 -17.70 -15.48 15.98
N TYR A 329 -18.86 -15.24 16.57
CA TYR A 329 -19.94 -16.21 16.62
C TYR A 329 -20.47 -16.59 15.22
N HIS A 330 -20.61 -15.63 14.31
CA HIS A 330 -21.14 -15.89 12.96
C HIS A 330 -20.07 -16.30 11.94
N PHE A 331 -18.84 -15.81 12.11
CA PHE A 331 -17.80 -15.92 11.10
C PHE A 331 -16.58 -16.72 11.56
N ASP A 332 -16.51 -17.18 12.81
CA ASP A 332 -15.56 -18.20 13.25
C ASP A 332 -16.28 -19.55 13.47
N GLY A 333 -15.75 -20.64 12.90
CA GLY A 333 -16.27 -22.01 13.08
C GLY A 333 -17.11 -22.56 11.92
N GLU A 334 -17.94 -23.57 12.20
CA GLU A 334 -18.64 -24.41 11.20
C GLU A 334 -20.05 -23.91 10.79
N ARG A 335 -20.35 -22.64 11.04
CA ARG A 335 -21.69 -22.12 10.77
C ARG A 335 -21.95 -21.89 9.29
N ALA A 336 -23.22 -21.99 8.90
CA ALA A 336 -23.68 -21.67 7.55
C ALA A 336 -23.40 -20.20 7.13
N THR A 337 -23.14 -19.31 8.09
CA THR A 337 -22.75 -17.92 7.85
C THR A 337 -21.26 -17.74 7.55
N ASN A 338 -20.40 -18.70 7.91
CA ASN A 338 -18.97 -18.66 7.62
C ASN A 338 -18.68 -19.27 6.25
N ARG A 339 -18.97 -18.49 5.21
CA ARG A 339 -18.90 -18.91 3.80
C ARG A 339 -17.75 -18.23 3.06
N LEU A 340 -16.88 -19.02 2.44
CA LEU A 340 -15.77 -18.51 1.62
C LEU A 340 -16.24 -17.86 0.31
N ASP A 341 -17.41 -18.25 -0.18
CA ASP A 341 -18.03 -17.69 -1.38
C ASP A 341 -18.74 -16.36 -1.11
N LYS A 342 -18.99 -16.00 0.16
CA LYS A 342 -19.69 -14.77 0.55
C LYS A 342 -18.90 -13.91 1.55
N PRO A 343 -17.68 -13.47 1.18
CA PRO A 343 -16.88 -12.61 2.05
C PRO A 343 -17.54 -11.26 2.34
N GLU A 344 -18.42 -10.78 1.45
CA GLU A 344 -19.15 -9.52 1.61
C GLU A 344 -19.96 -9.46 2.92
N TRP A 345 -20.38 -10.60 3.46
CA TRP A 345 -21.15 -10.65 4.70
C TRP A 345 -20.32 -10.19 5.91
N PHE A 346 -19.11 -10.73 6.06
CA PHE A 346 -18.27 -10.36 7.20
C PHE A 346 -17.59 -9.00 6.98
N LEU A 347 -17.27 -8.65 5.73
CA LEU A 347 -16.71 -7.34 5.38
C LEU A 347 -17.72 -6.21 5.68
N ARG A 348 -18.97 -6.35 5.20
CA ARG A 348 -20.03 -5.36 5.47
C ARG A 348 -20.33 -5.23 6.95
N HIS A 349 -20.34 -6.35 7.67
CA HIS A 349 -20.52 -6.33 9.13
C HIS A 349 -19.43 -5.51 9.83
N MET A 350 -18.16 -5.74 9.49
CA MET A 350 -17.04 -4.99 10.09
C MET A 350 -17.05 -3.51 9.72
N LEU A 351 -17.38 -3.18 8.47
CA LEU A 351 -17.53 -1.78 8.04
C LEU A 351 -18.63 -1.05 8.83
N ALA A 352 -19.77 -1.71 9.04
CA ALA A 352 -20.87 -1.15 9.82
C ALA A 352 -20.51 -0.98 11.32
N LEU A 353 -19.69 -1.88 11.88
CA LEU A 353 -19.15 -1.70 13.23
C LEU A 353 -18.24 -0.46 13.33
N VAL A 354 -17.44 -0.13 12.31
CA VAL A 354 -16.65 1.11 12.27
C VAL A 354 -17.58 2.32 12.36
N GLN A 355 -18.60 2.39 11.50
CA GLN A 355 -19.57 3.49 11.48
C GLN A 355 -20.26 3.67 12.83
N ARG A 356 -20.74 2.57 13.39
CA ARG A 356 -21.55 2.57 14.61
C ARG A 356 -20.75 3.02 15.84
N ASN A 357 -19.47 2.66 15.89
CA ASN A 357 -18.58 2.99 17.01
C ASN A 357 -17.76 4.27 16.79
N ALA A 358 -17.79 4.87 15.59
CA ALA A 358 -17.01 6.06 15.23
C ALA A 358 -17.17 7.23 16.23
N GLY A 359 -18.39 7.46 16.73
CA GLY A 359 -18.67 8.55 17.68
C GLY A 359 -17.94 8.40 19.02
N LEU A 360 -17.73 7.18 19.51
CA LEU A 360 -17.02 6.92 20.77
C LEU A 360 -15.52 7.18 20.65
N PHE A 361 -14.96 7.02 19.44
CA PHE A 361 -13.55 7.17 19.14
C PHE A 361 -13.24 8.48 18.40
N ALA A 362 -14.17 9.43 18.39
CA ALA A 362 -13.96 10.73 17.75
C ALA A 362 -12.70 11.39 18.32
N PRO A 363 -11.72 11.77 17.47
CA PRO A 363 -10.50 12.41 17.94
C PRO A 363 -10.83 13.79 18.53
N ALA A 364 -10.08 14.20 19.54
CA ALA A 364 -10.19 15.55 20.04
C ALA A 364 -9.41 16.52 19.12
N PRO A 365 -10.02 17.64 18.68
CA PRO A 365 -9.37 18.57 17.75
C PRO A 365 -8.25 19.37 18.40
N ASP A 366 -8.32 19.63 19.70
CA ASP A 366 -7.32 20.37 20.47
C ASP A 366 -7.25 19.91 21.94
N VAL A 367 -6.39 20.58 22.71
CA VAL A 367 -6.16 20.30 24.15
C VAL A 367 -7.43 20.50 24.97
N TRP A 368 -8.27 21.46 24.58
CA TRP A 368 -9.38 21.97 25.38
C TRP A 368 -10.73 21.39 24.99
N SER A 369 -10.90 20.92 23.76
CA SER A 369 -12.15 20.30 23.32
C SER A 369 -12.24 18.85 23.78
N ALA A 370 -13.46 18.45 24.11
CA ALA A 370 -13.81 17.06 24.32
C ALA A 370 -13.85 16.32 22.97
N GLY A 371 -13.16 15.18 22.90
CA GLY A 371 -13.35 14.20 21.83
C GLY A 371 -14.51 13.25 22.15
N GLY A 372 -14.46 12.04 21.59
CA GLY A 372 -15.33 10.93 21.99
C GLY A 372 -15.01 10.43 23.40
N ASP A 373 -15.92 9.61 23.94
CA ASP A 373 -15.82 9.06 25.29
C ASP A 373 -14.52 8.31 25.55
N VAL A 374 -14.00 7.57 24.57
CA VAL A 374 -12.71 6.86 24.69
C VAL A 374 -11.57 7.86 24.84
N CYS A 375 -11.59 8.95 24.06
CA CYS A 375 -10.60 10.01 24.20
C CYS A 375 -10.65 10.62 25.61
N ALA A 376 -11.84 10.93 26.12
CA ALA A 376 -12.03 11.48 27.45
C ALA A 376 -11.54 10.54 28.56
N LEU A 377 -11.87 9.26 28.48
CA LEU A 377 -11.42 8.23 29.43
C LEU A 377 -9.88 8.11 29.44
N THR A 378 -9.23 8.18 28.28
CA THR A 378 -7.76 8.10 28.19
C THR A 378 -7.02 9.33 28.74
N ARG A 379 -7.70 10.46 28.97
CA ARG A 379 -7.10 11.68 29.58
C ARG A 379 -7.03 11.62 31.09
N ARG A 380 -7.79 10.71 31.72
CA ARG A 380 -7.86 10.58 33.18
C ARG A 380 -6.67 9.81 33.71
N ARG A 381 -6.14 10.25 34.86
CA ARG A 381 -4.94 9.69 35.49
C ARG A 381 -5.12 9.56 37.00
N ARG A 382 -4.43 8.58 37.59
CA ARG A 382 -4.41 8.42 39.04
C ARG A 382 -3.63 9.58 39.68
N PRO A 383 -4.10 10.11 40.83
CA PRO A 383 -3.38 11.15 41.55
C PRO A 383 -2.09 10.60 42.18
N ALA A 384 -1.13 11.49 42.44
CA ALA A 384 0.13 11.13 43.11
C ALA A 384 -0.05 10.78 44.60
N ALA A 385 -1.16 11.18 45.22
CA ALA A 385 -1.47 10.89 46.62
C ALA A 385 -2.80 10.14 46.73
N PRO A 386 -2.89 9.09 47.59
CA PRO A 386 -4.09 8.29 47.74
C PRO A 386 -5.24 9.13 48.31
N GLY A 387 -6.46 8.89 47.83
CA GLY A 387 -7.69 9.57 48.27
C GLY A 387 -7.96 10.93 47.62
N GLN A 388 -7.13 11.40 46.69
CA GLN A 388 -7.44 12.59 45.88
C GLN A 388 -8.33 12.23 44.67
N PRO A 389 -9.13 13.19 44.14
CA PRO A 389 -9.88 12.95 42.91
C PRO A 389 -8.95 12.72 41.71
N LEU A 390 -9.45 12.01 40.70
CA LEU A 390 -8.79 11.83 39.40
C LEU A 390 -8.46 13.20 38.80
N ARG A 391 -7.31 13.28 38.13
CA ARG A 391 -6.87 14.51 37.44
C ARG A 391 -6.90 14.30 35.93
N GLU A 392 -7.17 15.36 35.20
CA GLU A 392 -7.08 15.38 33.73
C GLU A 392 -5.68 15.85 33.32
N ARG A 393 -5.06 15.15 32.37
CA ARG A 393 -3.84 15.59 31.68
C ARG A 393 -4.08 15.60 30.18
N HIS A 394 -3.42 16.53 29.50
CA HIS A 394 -3.34 16.47 28.05
C HIS A 394 -2.45 15.30 27.63
N VAL A 395 -3.06 14.33 26.96
CA VAL A 395 -2.37 13.26 26.23
C VAL A 395 -2.96 13.25 24.83
N ALA A 396 -2.14 13.46 23.82
CA ALA A 396 -2.57 13.36 22.43
C ALA A 396 -2.67 11.88 22.07
N VAL A 397 -3.90 11.36 21.99
CA VAL A 397 -4.20 9.96 21.66
C VAL A 397 -4.88 9.89 20.30
N ASP A 398 -4.36 9.03 19.42
CA ASP A 398 -4.97 8.70 18.15
C ASP A 398 -6.07 7.63 18.32
N THR A 399 -7.23 8.08 18.78
CA THR A 399 -8.39 7.19 19.02
C THR A 399 -8.96 6.60 17.73
N ALA A 400 -8.81 7.30 16.60
CA ALA A 400 -9.25 6.78 15.30
C ALA A 400 -8.44 5.53 14.90
N SER A 401 -7.13 5.55 15.15
CA SER A 401 -6.26 4.40 14.92
C SER A 401 -6.59 3.23 15.86
N GLU A 402 -7.01 3.49 17.10
CA GLU A 402 -7.47 2.43 18.02
C GLU A 402 -8.75 1.76 17.53
N LEU A 403 -9.75 2.52 17.09
CA LEU A 403 -10.96 1.96 16.47
C LEU A 403 -10.62 1.06 15.28
N LEU A 404 -9.81 1.61 14.36
CA LEU A 404 -9.41 0.91 13.13
C LEU A 404 -8.62 -0.36 13.45
N HIS A 405 -7.65 -0.31 14.36
CA HIS A 405 -6.85 -1.48 14.70
C HIS A 405 -7.70 -2.59 15.33
N ASN A 406 -8.58 -2.25 16.28
CA ASN A 406 -9.41 -3.25 16.96
C ASN A 406 -10.39 -3.96 16.01
N ILE A 407 -10.75 -3.34 14.88
CA ILE A 407 -11.60 -3.94 13.84
C ILE A 407 -10.77 -4.64 12.76
N LEU A 408 -9.74 -3.98 12.22
CA LEU A 408 -8.95 -4.52 11.12
C LEU A 408 -8.07 -5.70 11.52
N ALA A 409 -7.49 -5.70 12.74
CA ALA A 409 -6.62 -6.80 13.17
C ALA A 409 -7.32 -8.19 13.23
N PRO A 410 -8.53 -8.35 13.82
CA PRO A 410 -9.25 -9.62 13.75
C PRO A 410 -9.72 -9.96 12.32
N LEU A 411 -10.15 -8.96 11.54
CA LEU A 411 -10.57 -9.16 10.15
C LEU A 411 -9.41 -9.68 9.28
N ARG A 412 -8.24 -9.06 9.38
CA ARG A 412 -7.01 -9.46 8.68
C ARG A 412 -6.63 -10.89 9.03
N ARG A 413 -6.66 -11.26 10.32
CA ARG A 413 -6.39 -12.63 10.78
C ARG A 413 -7.36 -13.65 10.19
N LYS A 414 -8.65 -13.32 10.10
CA LYS A 414 -9.66 -14.18 9.44
C LYS A 414 -9.33 -14.38 7.95
N ILE A 415 -9.00 -13.31 7.24
CA ILE A 415 -8.64 -13.36 5.82
C ILE A 415 -7.42 -14.26 5.62
N HIS A 416 -6.34 -14.02 6.36
CA HIS A 416 -5.12 -14.84 6.29
C HIS A 416 -5.38 -16.32 6.57
N ALA A 417 -6.26 -16.64 7.53
CA ALA A 417 -6.64 -18.03 7.81
C ALA A 417 -7.38 -18.70 6.63
N SER A 418 -8.13 -17.93 5.84
CA SER A 418 -8.84 -18.44 4.65
C SER A 418 -8.00 -18.50 3.37
N MET A 419 -6.92 -17.71 3.27
CA MET A 419 -6.14 -17.59 2.03
C MET A 419 -5.60 -18.92 1.47
N PRO A 420 -5.08 -19.87 2.27
CA PRO A 420 -4.60 -21.15 1.73
C PRO A 420 -5.68 -21.97 1.03
N LEU A 421 -6.94 -21.86 1.45
CA LEU A 421 -8.07 -22.54 0.82
C LEU A 421 -8.53 -21.81 -0.44
N LEU A 422 -8.54 -20.47 -0.42
CA LEU A 422 -8.90 -19.64 -1.56
C LEU A 422 -7.88 -19.77 -2.71
N ALA A 423 -6.59 -19.84 -2.38
CA ALA A 423 -5.49 -20.08 -3.31
C ALA A 423 -5.70 -21.30 -4.23
N ALA A 424 -6.39 -22.34 -3.75
CA ALA A 424 -6.67 -23.54 -4.52
C ALA A 424 -7.83 -23.38 -5.51
N GLN A 425 -8.63 -22.31 -5.41
CA GLN A 425 -9.86 -22.10 -6.18
C GLN A 425 -9.85 -20.71 -6.84
N PRO A 426 -9.40 -20.61 -8.11
CA PRO A 426 -9.17 -19.32 -8.78
C PRO A 426 -10.39 -18.38 -8.81
N ALA A 427 -11.59 -18.92 -9.06
CA ALA A 427 -12.81 -18.11 -9.12
C ALA A 427 -13.20 -17.53 -7.75
N LEU A 428 -13.05 -18.32 -6.67
CA LEU A 428 -13.30 -17.82 -5.31
C LEU A 428 -12.23 -16.82 -4.89
N LEU A 429 -10.97 -17.06 -5.24
CA LEU A 429 -9.88 -16.13 -4.98
C LEU A 429 -10.14 -14.78 -5.63
N ALA A 430 -10.48 -14.76 -6.93
CA ALA A 430 -10.79 -13.53 -7.66
C ALA A 430 -11.96 -12.77 -7.04
N HIS A 431 -13.06 -13.46 -6.70
CA HIS A 431 -14.20 -12.84 -6.01
C HIS A 431 -13.80 -12.23 -4.67
N ASN A 432 -13.06 -12.97 -3.83
CA ASN A 432 -12.61 -12.47 -2.52
C ASN A 432 -11.70 -11.26 -2.64
N LEU A 433 -10.73 -11.27 -3.57
CA LEU A 433 -9.83 -10.15 -3.80
C LEU A 433 -10.59 -8.89 -4.26
N PHE A 434 -11.57 -9.04 -5.15
CA PHE A 434 -12.44 -7.94 -5.55
C PHE A 434 -13.19 -7.36 -4.34
N GLN A 435 -13.78 -8.22 -3.51
CA GLN A 435 -14.49 -7.79 -2.31
C GLN A 435 -13.56 -7.09 -1.30
N TYR A 436 -12.29 -7.50 -1.20
CA TYR A 436 -11.29 -6.80 -0.35
C TYR A 436 -10.94 -5.42 -0.92
N LEU A 437 -10.78 -5.28 -2.23
CA LEU A 437 -10.53 -4.00 -2.89
C LEU A 437 -11.71 -3.03 -2.74
N SER A 438 -12.93 -3.53 -2.88
CA SER A 438 -14.16 -2.77 -2.61
C SER A 438 -14.22 -2.33 -1.15
N PHE A 439 -13.99 -3.24 -0.20
CA PHE A 439 -13.98 -2.90 1.23
C PHE A 439 -12.94 -1.82 1.57
N ASP A 440 -11.72 -1.90 1.02
CA ASP A 440 -10.67 -0.90 1.26
C ASP A 440 -11.07 0.49 0.72
N THR A 441 -11.88 0.54 -0.33
CA THR A 441 -12.43 1.79 -0.88
C THR A 441 -13.59 2.29 -0.02
N ASP A 442 -14.55 1.43 0.28
CA ASP A 442 -15.71 1.74 1.13
C ASP A 442 -15.27 2.23 2.52
N LEU A 443 -14.26 1.61 3.13
CA LEU A 443 -13.73 2.02 4.43
C LEU A 443 -13.20 3.45 4.41
N ARG A 444 -12.51 3.85 3.33
CA ARG A 444 -11.99 5.21 3.16
C ARG A 444 -13.12 6.23 3.00
N ASP A 445 -14.18 5.87 2.29
CA ASP A 445 -15.29 6.77 2.01
C ASP A 445 -16.20 6.93 3.24
N VAL A 446 -16.46 5.82 3.93
CA VAL A 446 -17.27 5.75 5.14
C VAL A 446 -16.57 6.38 6.35
N TYR A 447 -15.28 6.14 6.51
CA TYR A 447 -14.50 6.63 7.64
C TYR A 447 -13.23 7.34 7.13
N PRO A 448 -13.33 8.62 6.73
CA PRO A 448 -12.22 9.39 6.15
C PRO A 448 -10.93 9.40 6.99
N LEU A 449 -11.06 9.25 8.32
CA LEU A 449 -9.93 9.14 9.24
C LEU A 449 -9.06 7.90 8.97
N ALA A 450 -9.54 6.91 8.23
CA ALA A 450 -8.71 5.80 7.73
C ALA A 450 -7.61 6.25 6.76
N ARG A 451 -7.77 7.40 6.08
CA ARG A 451 -6.72 7.99 5.22
C ARG A 451 -5.65 8.75 6.01
N THR A 452 -6.05 9.36 7.13
CA THR A 452 -5.17 10.24 7.92
C THR A 452 -4.66 9.60 9.20
N ALA A 453 -5.10 8.37 9.51
CA ALA A 453 -4.58 7.56 10.60
C ALA A 453 -3.06 7.43 10.53
N ALA A 454 -2.42 7.26 11.70
CA ALA A 454 -0.97 7.17 11.81
C ALA A 454 -0.22 8.35 11.12
N ASP A 455 -0.74 9.57 11.24
CA ASP A 455 -0.22 10.81 10.63
C ASP A 455 -0.05 10.75 9.10
N GLY A 456 -1.05 10.18 8.43
CA GLY A 456 -1.11 10.16 6.96
C GLY A 456 -0.48 8.93 6.31
N GLN A 457 0.03 7.97 7.09
CA GLN A 457 0.36 6.62 6.59
C GLN A 457 -0.90 5.83 6.22
N GLY A 458 -2.04 6.13 6.85
CA GLY A 458 -3.30 5.46 6.62
C GLY A 458 -3.41 4.10 7.31
N ALA A 459 -4.61 3.52 7.26
CA ALA A 459 -4.86 2.16 7.74
C ALA A 459 -4.31 1.10 6.79
N VAL A 460 -4.09 -0.12 7.30
CA VAL A 460 -3.73 -1.26 6.46
C VAL A 460 -4.84 -1.53 5.44
N HIS A 461 -4.46 -1.61 4.16
CA HIS A 461 -5.31 -2.07 3.08
C HIS A 461 -5.29 -3.59 3.02
N LEU A 462 -6.45 -4.23 3.21
CA LEU A 462 -6.55 -5.69 3.27
C LEU A 462 -6.14 -6.34 1.95
N ALA A 463 -6.52 -5.74 0.82
CA ALA A 463 -6.16 -6.24 -0.50
C ALA A 463 -4.64 -6.15 -0.73
N ASN A 464 -4.01 -5.02 -0.39
CA ASN A 464 -2.58 -4.84 -0.57
C ASN A 464 -1.77 -5.79 0.35
N ASP A 465 -2.24 -6.05 1.56
CA ASP A 465 -1.62 -6.99 2.50
C ASP A 465 -1.62 -8.42 1.94
N VAL A 466 -2.76 -8.87 1.42
CA VAL A 466 -2.87 -10.20 0.77
C VAL A 466 -2.04 -10.28 -0.51
N LEU A 467 -2.13 -9.26 -1.36
CA LEU A 467 -1.43 -9.21 -2.65
C LEU A 467 0.07 -8.89 -2.51
N GLY A 468 0.52 -8.49 -1.32
CA GLY A 468 1.94 -8.40 -0.97
C GLY A 468 2.63 -9.77 -1.04
N ASN A 469 1.88 -10.85 -0.83
CA ASN A 469 2.36 -12.21 -1.03
C ASN A 469 2.36 -12.58 -2.52
N ASP A 470 3.56 -12.74 -3.07
CA ASP A 470 3.77 -13.07 -4.49
C ASP A 470 3.05 -14.35 -4.92
N THR A 471 2.95 -15.34 -4.04
CA THR A 471 2.32 -16.62 -4.37
C THR A 471 0.83 -16.46 -4.66
N TYR A 472 0.11 -15.68 -3.84
CA TYR A 472 -1.32 -15.44 -4.02
C TYR A 472 -1.58 -14.54 -5.22
N PHE A 473 -0.75 -13.51 -5.43
CA PHE A 473 -0.85 -12.67 -6.62
C PHE A 473 -0.66 -13.48 -7.90
N GLN A 474 0.30 -14.42 -7.94
CA GLN A 474 0.48 -15.29 -9.11
C GLN A 474 -0.68 -16.23 -9.35
N GLN A 475 -1.19 -16.88 -8.32
CA GLN A 475 -2.33 -17.77 -8.48
C GLN A 475 -3.56 -17.04 -9.03
N TRP A 476 -3.78 -15.81 -8.58
CA TRP A 476 -4.82 -14.96 -9.14
C TRP A 476 -4.55 -14.58 -10.59
N LEU A 477 -3.35 -14.07 -10.91
CA LEU A 477 -2.98 -13.67 -12.26
C LEU A 477 -3.06 -14.84 -13.27
N ASP A 478 -2.57 -16.02 -12.90
CA ASP A 478 -2.64 -17.21 -13.72
C ASP A 478 -4.09 -17.72 -13.87
N GLY A 479 -4.87 -17.66 -12.79
CA GLY A 479 -6.29 -17.97 -12.82
C GLY A 479 -7.07 -17.11 -13.81
N GLU A 480 -6.82 -15.79 -13.77
CA GLU A 480 -7.41 -14.81 -14.68
C GLU A 480 -6.97 -15.00 -16.12
N ARG A 481 -5.67 -15.25 -16.34
CA ARG A 481 -5.13 -15.55 -17.66
C ARG A 481 -5.81 -16.77 -18.28
N VAL A 482 -5.86 -17.89 -17.55
CA VAL A 482 -6.46 -19.14 -18.03
C VAL A 482 -7.96 -18.98 -18.26
N PHE A 483 -8.66 -18.25 -17.39
CA PHE A 483 -10.09 -17.99 -17.54
C PHE A 483 -10.38 -17.16 -18.81
N ALA A 484 -9.68 -16.05 -18.99
CA ALA A 484 -9.86 -15.18 -20.15
C ALA A 484 -9.47 -15.87 -21.47
N GLN A 485 -8.36 -16.62 -21.46
CA GLN A 485 -7.89 -17.38 -22.62
C GLN A 485 -8.90 -18.45 -23.05
N ARG A 486 -9.39 -19.28 -22.12
CA ARG A 486 -10.41 -20.31 -22.43
C ARG A 486 -11.69 -19.70 -22.99
N ARG A 487 -12.15 -18.60 -22.42
CA ARG A 487 -13.35 -17.90 -22.89
C ARG A 487 -13.17 -17.37 -24.31
N PHE A 488 -12.01 -16.79 -24.62
CA PHE A 488 -11.74 -16.26 -25.96
C PHE A 488 -11.51 -17.38 -26.99
N GLU A 489 -10.83 -18.46 -26.62
CA GLU A 489 -10.63 -19.64 -27.49
C GLU A 489 -11.96 -20.27 -27.90
N ALA A 490 -12.89 -20.43 -26.97
CA ALA A 490 -14.23 -20.92 -27.28
C ALA A 490 -14.96 -20.06 -28.33
N VAL A 491 -14.75 -18.74 -28.31
CA VAL A 491 -15.32 -17.80 -29.29
C VAL A 491 -14.63 -17.94 -30.65
N LEU A 492 -13.30 -18.10 -30.67
CA LEU A 492 -12.54 -18.28 -31.91
C LEU A 492 -12.84 -19.60 -32.63
N GLU A 493 -13.11 -20.67 -31.86
CA GLU A 493 -13.48 -22.00 -32.38
C GLU A 493 -14.92 -22.05 -32.90
N SER A 494 -15.80 -21.19 -32.38
CA SER A 494 -17.18 -21.10 -32.83
C SER A 494 -17.28 -20.50 -34.23
N PRO A 495 -18.02 -21.12 -35.18
CA PRO A 495 -18.23 -20.55 -36.51
C PRO A 495 -19.01 -19.22 -36.46
N ALA A 496 -19.84 -19.02 -35.43
CA ALA A 496 -20.57 -17.77 -35.18
C ALA A 496 -19.65 -16.63 -34.71
N GLY A 497 -18.44 -16.94 -34.20
CA GLY A 497 -17.46 -15.93 -33.78
C GLY A 497 -17.03 -15.01 -34.93
N TRP A 498 -17.06 -15.52 -36.16
CA TRP A 498 -16.64 -14.78 -37.35
C TRP A 498 -17.82 -14.13 -38.11
N ALA A 499 -19.02 -14.11 -37.53
CA ALA A 499 -20.15 -13.38 -38.09
C ALA A 499 -19.96 -11.87 -37.92
N LEU A 500 -20.45 -11.09 -38.90
CA LEU A 500 -20.45 -9.63 -38.82
C LEU A 500 -21.62 -9.17 -37.94
N VAL A 501 -21.33 -8.28 -37.00
CA VAL A 501 -22.27 -7.76 -36.01
C VAL A 501 -22.02 -6.27 -35.83
N GLN A 502 -23.06 -5.51 -35.49
CA GLN A 502 -22.92 -4.12 -35.05
C GLN A 502 -22.52 -4.10 -33.57
N ALA A 503 -21.44 -3.41 -33.22
CA ALA A 503 -20.87 -3.41 -31.87
C ALA A 503 -21.92 -3.06 -30.78
N ASP A 504 -22.80 -2.10 -31.05
CA ASP A 504 -23.81 -1.60 -30.10
C ASP A 504 -24.94 -2.61 -29.81
N THR A 505 -25.09 -3.65 -30.64
CA THR A 505 -26.17 -4.65 -30.52
C THR A 505 -25.80 -5.89 -29.70
N LEU A 506 -24.53 -6.01 -29.28
CA LEU A 506 -24.04 -7.11 -28.44
C LEU A 506 -24.12 -6.77 -26.95
N THR A 507 -25.33 -6.74 -26.40
CA THR A 507 -25.55 -6.52 -24.97
C THR A 507 -25.48 -7.81 -24.13
N ASP A 508 -25.80 -8.98 -24.71
CA ASP A 508 -25.80 -10.26 -24.01
C ASP A 508 -24.89 -11.30 -24.71
N LEU A 509 -23.79 -11.65 -24.03
CA LEU A 509 -22.72 -12.51 -24.54
C LEU A 509 -23.11 -14.00 -24.64
N ASP A 510 -24.20 -14.39 -23.96
CA ASP A 510 -24.64 -15.79 -23.78
C ASP A 510 -25.78 -16.21 -24.73
N ASP A 511 -26.30 -15.31 -25.56
CA ASP A 511 -27.33 -15.66 -26.54
C ASP A 511 -26.70 -16.02 -27.91
N PRO A 512 -26.74 -17.31 -28.32
CA PRO A 512 -26.30 -17.75 -29.65
C PRO A 512 -27.36 -17.46 -30.74
N SER A 513 -28.55 -16.96 -30.37
CA SER A 513 -29.67 -16.71 -31.29
C SER A 513 -29.76 -15.29 -31.85
N LEU A 514 -28.86 -14.38 -31.44
CA LEU A 514 -28.75 -13.05 -32.04
C LEU A 514 -28.29 -13.18 -33.49
N GLU A 515 -29.26 -13.04 -34.40
CA GLU A 515 -29.13 -13.27 -35.83
C GLU A 515 -27.96 -12.49 -36.42
N ALA A 516 -27.17 -13.18 -37.25
CA ALA A 516 -26.25 -12.52 -38.17
C ALA A 516 -27.04 -11.47 -38.95
N VAL A 517 -26.57 -10.22 -38.98
CA VAL A 517 -27.22 -9.13 -39.71
C VAL A 517 -27.43 -9.60 -41.16
N SER A 518 -28.67 -9.94 -41.50
CA SER A 518 -29.07 -10.12 -42.89
C SER A 518 -29.04 -8.73 -43.51
N THR A 519 -28.13 -8.50 -44.45
CA THR A 519 -27.88 -7.21 -45.13
C THR A 519 -29.04 -6.76 -46.03
N GLN A 520 -30.28 -7.20 -45.77
CA GLN A 520 -31.44 -6.96 -46.63
C GLN A 520 -32.57 -6.16 -45.96
N ASP A 521 -32.66 -6.08 -44.62
CA ASP A 521 -33.82 -5.46 -43.94
C ASP A 521 -33.50 -4.30 -42.97
N ALA A 522 -32.30 -3.70 -43.05
CA ALA A 522 -32.01 -2.51 -42.26
C ALA A 522 -32.65 -1.26 -42.90
N ALA A 523 -33.64 -0.68 -42.23
CA ALA A 523 -34.17 0.63 -42.59
C ALA A 523 -33.05 1.71 -42.53
N PRO A 524 -32.94 2.60 -43.52
CA PRO A 524 -31.77 3.47 -43.73
C PRO A 524 -31.55 4.56 -42.66
N ASP A 525 -32.53 4.81 -41.78
CA ASP A 525 -32.53 6.01 -40.94
C ASP A 525 -32.05 5.80 -39.48
N ALA A 526 -31.67 4.57 -39.09
CA ALA A 526 -31.15 4.26 -37.74
C ALA A 526 -29.66 3.91 -37.70
N ALA A 527 -28.98 3.93 -38.85
CA ALA A 527 -27.64 3.35 -39.04
C ALA A 527 -26.47 4.35 -38.91
N THR A 528 -26.58 5.40 -38.10
CA THR A 528 -25.62 6.52 -38.20
C THR A 528 -24.36 6.42 -37.34
N ASN A 529 -24.19 5.49 -36.38
CA ASN A 529 -22.94 5.47 -35.57
C ASN A 529 -22.39 4.09 -35.15
N ALA A 530 -23.09 2.97 -35.36
CA ALA A 530 -22.66 1.67 -34.86
C ALA A 530 -21.57 1.04 -35.76
N GLN A 531 -20.38 0.80 -35.22
CA GLN A 531 -19.29 0.15 -35.95
C GLN A 531 -19.61 -1.32 -36.23
N THR A 532 -19.39 -1.76 -37.47
CA THR A 532 -19.54 -3.18 -37.84
C THR A 532 -18.22 -3.90 -37.65
N THR A 533 -18.25 -5.05 -36.97
CA THR A 533 -17.06 -5.86 -36.70
C THR A 533 -17.43 -7.33 -36.57
N THR A 534 -16.44 -8.19 -36.33
CA THR A 534 -16.69 -9.61 -36.02
C THR A 534 -17.07 -9.81 -34.56
N ARG A 535 -17.96 -10.79 -34.27
CA ARG A 535 -18.32 -11.15 -32.90
C ARG A 535 -17.08 -11.49 -32.05
N SER A 536 -16.05 -12.11 -32.65
CA SER A 536 -14.78 -12.40 -31.98
C SER A 536 -14.01 -11.15 -31.55
N ALA A 537 -13.93 -10.13 -32.40
CA ALA A 537 -13.23 -8.88 -32.08
C ALA A 537 -13.98 -8.07 -31.01
N CYS A 538 -15.31 -7.99 -31.12
CA CYS A 538 -16.14 -7.35 -30.10
C CYS A 538 -16.05 -8.08 -28.75
N THR A 539 -16.20 -9.41 -28.75
CA THR A 539 -16.10 -10.21 -27.52
C THR A 539 -14.72 -10.11 -26.87
N LEU A 540 -13.64 -10.04 -27.67
CA LEU A 540 -12.29 -9.80 -27.16
C LEU A 540 -12.22 -8.49 -26.36
N MET A 541 -12.72 -7.38 -26.93
CA MET A 541 -12.69 -6.09 -26.23
C MET A 541 -13.52 -6.11 -24.94
N HIS A 542 -14.67 -6.80 -24.92
CA HIS A 542 -15.44 -7.01 -23.69
C HIS A 542 -14.69 -7.84 -22.64
N ILE A 543 -14.00 -8.92 -23.05
CA ILE A 543 -13.17 -9.72 -22.13
C ILE A 543 -12.06 -8.86 -21.56
N LEU A 544 -11.37 -8.08 -22.40
CA LEU A 544 -10.30 -7.19 -21.97
C LEU A 544 -10.81 -6.09 -21.03
N ALA A 545 -11.99 -5.52 -21.28
CA ALA A 545 -12.62 -4.53 -20.41
C ALA A 545 -12.92 -5.11 -19.03
N GLY A 546 -13.50 -6.31 -18.98
CA GLY A 546 -13.74 -7.01 -17.72
C GLY A 546 -12.45 -7.36 -16.98
N VAL A 547 -11.35 -7.67 -17.68
CA VAL A 547 -10.03 -7.84 -17.05
C VAL A 547 -9.53 -6.50 -16.48
N THR A 548 -9.67 -5.41 -17.22
CA THR A 548 -9.30 -4.05 -16.78
C THR A 548 -10.01 -3.66 -15.49
N GLU A 549 -11.33 -3.87 -15.40
CA GLU A 549 -12.11 -3.60 -14.19
C GLU A 549 -11.57 -4.34 -12.95
N ARG A 550 -11.02 -5.55 -13.12
CA ARG A 550 -10.51 -6.36 -12.01
C ARG A 550 -9.17 -5.87 -11.46
N TYR A 551 -8.27 -5.37 -12.30
CA TYR A 551 -6.95 -4.91 -11.86
C TYR A 551 -6.84 -3.39 -11.71
N GLN A 552 -7.77 -2.61 -12.25
CA GLN A 552 -7.80 -1.14 -12.15
C GLN A 552 -7.71 -0.64 -10.69
N PRO A 553 -8.37 -1.25 -9.68
CA PRO A 553 -8.29 -0.79 -8.29
C PRO A 553 -6.95 -1.07 -7.60
N LEU A 554 -6.02 -1.79 -8.24
CA LEU A 554 -4.72 -2.10 -7.66
C LEU A 554 -3.83 -0.86 -7.58
N HIS A 555 -3.25 -0.60 -6.40
CA HIS A 555 -2.36 0.53 -6.20
C HIS A 555 -0.97 0.30 -6.82
N SER A 556 -0.49 -0.95 -6.86
CA SER A 556 0.85 -1.26 -7.37
C SER A 556 0.90 -1.18 -8.90
N LEU A 557 1.71 -0.26 -9.44
CA LEU A 557 1.97 -0.15 -10.88
C LEU A 557 2.49 -1.46 -11.48
N GLY A 558 3.44 -2.12 -10.81
CA GLY A 558 4.00 -3.39 -11.29
C GLY A 558 2.94 -4.49 -11.39
N GLN A 559 2.00 -4.57 -10.45
CA GLN A 559 0.90 -5.54 -10.52
C GLN A 559 -0.06 -5.21 -11.66
N ARG A 560 -0.41 -3.93 -11.87
CA ARG A 560 -1.23 -3.48 -13.02
C ARG A 560 -0.56 -3.84 -14.35
N CYS A 561 0.73 -3.56 -14.51
CA CYS A 561 1.49 -3.93 -15.71
C CYS A 561 1.53 -5.45 -15.95
N ALA A 562 1.60 -6.26 -14.88
CA ALA A 562 1.61 -7.71 -15.02
C ALA A 562 0.34 -8.25 -15.71
N PHE A 563 -0.84 -7.66 -15.46
CA PHE A 563 -2.08 -8.01 -16.16
C PHE A 563 -2.03 -7.68 -17.65
N ILE A 564 -1.52 -6.49 -18.00
CA ILE A 564 -1.35 -6.08 -19.40
C ILE A 564 -0.44 -7.07 -20.13
N LEU A 565 0.71 -7.38 -19.53
CA LEU A 565 1.73 -8.24 -20.12
C LEU A 565 1.30 -9.72 -20.21
N ARG A 566 0.62 -10.25 -19.20
CA ARG A 566 0.32 -11.69 -19.08
C ARG A 566 -1.06 -12.09 -19.55
N VAL A 567 -2.02 -11.18 -19.53
CA VAL A 567 -3.41 -11.45 -19.89
C VAL A 567 -3.78 -10.73 -21.19
N GLN A 568 -3.66 -9.41 -21.22
CA GLN A 568 -4.24 -8.62 -22.32
C GLN A 568 -3.44 -8.73 -23.63
N ARG A 569 -2.10 -8.57 -23.59
CA ARG A 569 -1.24 -8.70 -24.78
C ARG A 569 -1.36 -10.06 -25.46
N PRO A 570 -1.28 -11.21 -24.75
CA PRO A 570 -1.44 -12.52 -25.38
C PRO A 570 -2.78 -12.71 -26.10
N LEU A 571 -3.89 -12.19 -25.55
CA LEU A 571 -5.20 -12.28 -26.19
C LEU A 571 -5.28 -11.45 -27.47
N LEU A 572 -4.72 -10.23 -27.45
CA LEU A 572 -4.61 -9.38 -28.65
C LEU A 572 -3.73 -10.05 -29.72
N THR A 573 -2.58 -10.59 -29.32
CA THR A 573 -1.69 -11.33 -30.22
C THR A 573 -2.37 -12.57 -30.79
N GLN A 574 -3.19 -13.29 -30.01
CA GLN A 574 -3.94 -14.46 -30.48
C GLN A 574 -4.91 -14.10 -31.61
N LEU A 575 -5.63 -12.98 -31.49
CA LEU A 575 -6.47 -12.48 -32.58
C LEU A 575 -5.63 -12.05 -33.79
N ALA A 576 -4.59 -11.25 -33.58
CA ALA A 576 -3.72 -10.76 -34.64
C ALA A 576 -3.11 -11.92 -35.46
N VAL A 577 -2.58 -12.95 -34.80
CA VAL A 577 -2.04 -14.16 -35.44
C VAL A 577 -3.12 -14.87 -36.26
N ARG A 578 -4.36 -14.95 -35.76
CA ARG A 578 -5.47 -15.54 -36.52
C ARG A 578 -5.81 -14.72 -37.76
N LEU A 579 -5.89 -13.39 -37.66
CA LEU A 579 -6.14 -12.51 -38.80
C LEU A 579 -5.03 -12.63 -39.85
N VAL A 580 -3.76 -12.60 -39.44
CA VAL A 580 -2.61 -12.78 -40.33
C VAL A 580 -2.68 -14.13 -41.03
N ARG A 581 -2.95 -15.23 -40.32
CA ARG A 581 -3.12 -16.56 -40.92
C ARG A 581 -4.28 -16.61 -41.93
N HIS A 582 -5.38 -15.91 -41.64
CA HIS A 582 -6.51 -15.84 -42.57
C HIS A 582 -6.14 -15.10 -43.87
N LEU A 583 -5.34 -14.03 -43.76
CA LEU A 583 -4.81 -13.26 -44.89
C LEU A 583 -3.75 -14.04 -45.66
N ASP A 584 -2.78 -14.67 -45.00
CA ASP A 584 -1.75 -15.51 -45.63
C ASP A 584 -2.37 -16.66 -46.43
N ALA A 585 -3.37 -17.34 -45.85
CA ALA A 585 -4.10 -18.40 -46.53
C ALA A 585 -4.83 -17.88 -47.78
N PHE A 586 -5.41 -16.69 -47.68
CA PHE A 586 -6.07 -16.04 -48.81
C PHE A 586 -5.07 -15.63 -49.90
N GLU A 587 -3.93 -15.04 -49.54
CA GLU A 587 -2.88 -14.63 -50.47
C GLU A 587 -2.19 -15.81 -51.14
N ASN A 588 -1.92 -16.90 -50.42
CA ASN A 588 -1.33 -18.11 -50.98
C ASN A 588 -2.25 -18.75 -52.02
N LEU A 589 -3.56 -18.83 -51.74
CA LEU A 589 -4.53 -19.35 -52.70
C LEU A 589 -4.73 -18.39 -53.89
N SER A 590 -4.72 -17.08 -53.65
CA SER A 590 -4.81 -16.06 -54.71
C SER A 590 -3.56 -16.03 -55.61
N GLY A 591 -2.37 -16.21 -55.03
CA GLY A 591 -1.08 -16.21 -55.72
C GLY A 591 -0.80 -17.49 -56.50
N ALA A 592 -1.30 -18.65 -56.04
CA ALA A 592 -1.28 -19.89 -56.81
C ALA A 592 -2.08 -19.75 -58.12
N PHE A 593 -3.16 -18.97 -58.08
CA PHE A 593 -3.99 -18.71 -59.25
C PHE A 593 -3.34 -17.72 -60.24
N SER A 594 -2.71 -16.64 -59.75
CA SER A 594 -2.05 -15.66 -60.65
C SER A 594 -0.84 -16.22 -61.39
N ARG A 595 -0.24 -17.31 -60.88
CA ARG A 595 0.87 -18.04 -61.52
C ARG A 595 0.42 -19.17 -62.45
N ALA A 596 -0.86 -19.54 -62.46
CA ALA A 596 -1.39 -20.49 -63.44
C ALA A 596 -1.47 -19.80 -64.81
N ILE A 597 -0.84 -20.41 -65.82
CA ILE A 597 -0.61 -19.84 -67.15
C ILE A 597 -1.90 -19.27 -67.79
N PRO A 598 -1.88 -18.06 -68.38
CA PRO A 598 -3.01 -17.52 -69.15
C PRO A 598 -3.37 -18.40 -70.36
N GLY A 599 -4.29 -19.35 -70.18
CA GLY A 599 -4.73 -20.23 -71.27
C GLY A 599 -5.66 -21.38 -70.86
N GLU A 600 -5.57 -21.90 -69.62
CA GLU A 600 -6.38 -23.04 -69.12
C GLU A 600 -7.50 -22.65 -68.13
N ILE A 601 -7.85 -21.36 -68.10
CA ILE A 601 -8.60 -20.70 -67.01
C ILE A 601 -10.05 -21.23 -66.85
N SER A 602 -10.67 -21.77 -67.91
CA SER A 602 -12.03 -22.33 -67.82
C SER A 602 -12.09 -23.70 -67.13
N ALA A 603 -10.99 -24.47 -67.11
CA ALA A 603 -10.97 -25.79 -66.47
C ALA A 603 -10.67 -25.69 -64.96
N LEU A 604 -9.95 -24.66 -64.51
CA LEU A 604 -9.68 -24.43 -63.09
C LEU A 604 -10.77 -23.63 -62.37
N SER A 605 -11.57 -22.80 -63.04
CA SER A 605 -12.55 -21.93 -62.36
C SER A 605 -13.68 -22.69 -61.62
N THR A 606 -13.88 -23.97 -61.92
CA THR A 606 -14.94 -24.81 -61.35
C THR A 606 -14.49 -25.67 -60.15
N ALA A 607 -13.23 -25.58 -59.72
CA ALA A 607 -12.74 -26.32 -58.57
C ALA A 607 -13.33 -25.79 -57.25
N PRO A 608 -13.82 -26.67 -56.33
CA PRO A 608 -14.57 -26.29 -55.13
C PRO A 608 -13.78 -25.48 -54.09
N GLY A 609 -12.46 -25.28 -54.27
CA GLY A 609 -11.63 -24.42 -53.42
C GLY A 609 -11.57 -22.95 -53.84
N ASN A 610 -11.99 -22.62 -55.06
CA ASN A 610 -11.84 -21.28 -55.63
C ASN A 610 -12.92 -20.29 -55.17
N ASP A 611 -14.08 -20.80 -54.78
CA ASP A 611 -15.22 -20.03 -54.27
C ASP A 611 -14.95 -19.43 -52.87
N ALA A 612 -13.92 -19.92 -52.17
CA ALA A 612 -13.47 -19.36 -50.88
C ALA A 612 -12.55 -18.12 -51.04
N VAL A 613 -12.08 -17.85 -52.26
CA VAL A 613 -11.05 -16.84 -52.57
C VAL A 613 -11.58 -15.84 -53.60
N ARG A 614 -12.49 -16.24 -54.47
CA ARG A 614 -13.17 -15.38 -55.46
C ARG A 614 -14.61 -15.05 -55.05
N GLY A 615 -15.18 -14.05 -55.72
CA GLY A 615 -16.57 -13.67 -55.52
C GLY A 615 -16.88 -13.11 -54.13
N THR A 616 -18.14 -13.20 -53.71
CA THR A 616 -18.65 -12.54 -52.50
C THR A 616 -18.03 -13.10 -51.23
N ARG A 617 -17.74 -14.41 -51.18
CA ARG A 617 -17.13 -15.08 -50.03
C ARG A 617 -15.69 -14.63 -49.78
N GLY A 618 -14.90 -14.43 -50.84
CA GLY A 618 -13.54 -13.89 -50.76
C GLY A 618 -13.52 -12.46 -50.23
N ILE A 619 -14.39 -11.59 -50.79
CA ILE A 619 -14.58 -10.20 -50.34
C ILE A 619 -14.97 -10.17 -48.86
N THR A 620 -16.00 -10.92 -48.47
CA THR A 620 -16.49 -10.96 -47.09
C THR A 620 -15.42 -11.44 -46.11
N ARG A 621 -14.54 -12.37 -46.51
CA ARG A 621 -13.45 -12.86 -45.66
C ARG A 621 -12.38 -11.81 -45.41
N VAL A 622 -11.94 -11.09 -46.45
CA VAL A 622 -10.96 -9.99 -46.31
C VAL A 622 -11.59 -8.80 -45.59
N ALA A 623 -12.86 -8.49 -45.87
CA ALA A 623 -13.62 -7.45 -45.18
C ALA A 623 -13.77 -7.75 -43.68
N LYS A 624 -14.04 -9.00 -43.28
CA LYS A 624 -14.06 -9.41 -41.86
C LYS A 624 -12.72 -9.15 -41.18
N ALA A 625 -11.60 -9.48 -41.84
CA ALA A 625 -10.27 -9.22 -41.28
C ALA A 625 -10.00 -7.71 -41.14
N LEU A 626 -10.35 -6.93 -42.17
CA LEU A 626 -10.23 -5.47 -42.16
C LEU A 626 -11.03 -4.84 -41.01
N LEU A 627 -12.34 -5.10 -40.96
CA LEU A 627 -13.25 -4.54 -39.97
C LEU A 627 -12.85 -4.94 -38.54
N SER A 628 -12.40 -6.18 -38.34
CA SER A 628 -11.91 -6.63 -37.04
C SER A 628 -10.64 -5.88 -36.59
N ALA A 629 -9.69 -5.64 -37.50
CA ALA A 629 -8.44 -4.95 -37.18
C ALA A 629 -8.66 -3.46 -36.95
N GLU A 630 -9.50 -2.81 -37.76
CA GLU A 630 -9.84 -1.39 -37.58
C GLU A 630 -10.60 -1.15 -36.28
N TYR A 631 -11.58 -2.01 -35.97
CA TYR A 631 -12.33 -1.94 -34.72
C TYR A 631 -11.42 -2.06 -33.49
N VAL A 632 -10.56 -3.08 -33.43
CA VAL A 632 -9.63 -3.25 -32.29
C VAL A 632 -8.65 -2.09 -32.19
N ARG A 633 -8.10 -1.62 -33.33
CA ARG A 633 -7.20 -0.45 -33.34
C ARG A 633 -7.88 0.78 -32.76
N GLN A 634 -9.11 1.08 -33.18
CA GLN A 634 -9.85 2.23 -32.69
C GLN A 634 -10.19 2.09 -31.20
N GLN A 635 -10.61 0.91 -30.75
CA GLN A 635 -10.88 0.69 -29.32
C GLN A 635 -9.61 0.84 -28.46
N LEU A 636 -8.45 0.41 -28.95
CA LEU A 636 -7.17 0.62 -28.27
C LEU A 636 -6.73 2.09 -28.24
N GLU A 637 -7.11 2.88 -29.25
CA GLU A 637 -6.89 4.34 -29.32
C GLU A 637 -7.78 5.06 -28.28
N GLU A 638 -9.06 4.71 -28.22
CA GLU A 638 -9.99 5.21 -27.19
C GLU A 638 -9.54 4.82 -25.76
N TRP A 639 -8.96 3.63 -25.60
CA TRP A 639 -8.41 3.20 -24.31
C TRP A 639 -7.15 3.95 -23.93
N SER A 640 -6.25 4.26 -24.87
CA SER A 640 -5.07 5.08 -24.56
C SER A 640 -5.44 6.46 -24.05
N ASP A 641 -6.58 7.01 -24.48
CA ASP A 641 -7.09 8.32 -24.06
C ASP A 641 -7.89 8.27 -22.74
N SER A 642 -8.15 7.08 -22.19
CA SER A 642 -8.84 6.96 -20.91
C SER A 642 -8.00 7.46 -19.74
N SER A 643 -8.63 8.10 -18.75
CA SER A 643 -7.95 8.67 -17.58
C SER A 643 -7.08 7.66 -16.83
N PHE A 644 -7.51 6.39 -16.77
CA PHE A 644 -6.77 5.32 -16.14
C PHE A 644 -5.46 4.98 -16.86
N PHE A 645 -5.51 4.75 -18.18
CA PHE A 645 -4.31 4.40 -18.95
C PHE A 645 -3.38 5.60 -19.16
N LEU A 646 -3.91 6.82 -19.23
CA LEU A 646 -3.11 8.05 -19.20
C LEU A 646 -2.34 8.19 -17.89
N SER A 647 -3.02 8.05 -16.74
CA SER A 647 -2.36 8.07 -15.43
C SER A 647 -1.30 6.97 -15.30
N MET A 648 -1.59 5.76 -15.79
CA MET A 648 -0.61 4.67 -15.78
C MET A 648 0.59 4.95 -16.70
N HIS A 649 0.37 5.58 -17.85
CA HIS A 649 1.44 5.98 -18.75
C HIS A 649 2.32 7.05 -18.12
N GLU A 650 1.75 8.05 -17.44
CA GLU A 650 2.50 9.05 -16.67
C GLU A 650 3.35 8.39 -15.57
N GLU A 651 2.77 7.45 -14.81
CA GLU A 651 3.49 6.68 -13.80
C GLU A 651 4.65 5.86 -14.41
N LEU A 652 4.45 5.27 -15.60
CA LEU A 652 5.50 4.54 -16.33
C LEU A 652 6.59 5.45 -16.88
N ALA A 653 6.22 6.63 -17.41
CA ALA A 653 7.15 7.61 -17.95
C ALA A 653 8.02 8.24 -16.85
N ALA A 654 7.51 8.29 -15.62
CA ALA A 654 8.26 8.73 -14.44
C ALA A 654 9.31 7.69 -13.95
N LEU A 655 9.24 6.43 -14.39
CA LEU A 655 10.25 5.43 -14.05
C LEU A 655 11.56 5.69 -14.78
N ASP A 656 12.68 5.29 -14.16
CA ASP A 656 13.97 5.27 -14.85
C ASP A 656 13.92 4.37 -16.09
N ARG A 657 14.41 4.85 -17.23
CA ARG A 657 14.43 4.11 -18.51
C ARG A 657 15.23 2.82 -18.42
N THR A 658 16.17 2.72 -17.46
CA THR A 658 16.92 1.48 -17.20
C THR A 658 16.11 0.42 -16.45
N SER A 659 15.00 0.83 -15.82
CA SER A 659 14.12 -0.05 -15.05
C SER A 659 13.65 -1.23 -15.89
N THR A 660 13.65 -2.41 -15.27
CA THR A 660 13.20 -3.63 -15.97
C THR A 660 11.71 -3.55 -16.30
N LEU A 661 10.91 -2.88 -15.46
CA LEU A 661 9.49 -2.63 -15.72
C LEU A 661 9.29 -1.81 -16.99
N TYR A 662 10.02 -0.70 -17.11
CA TYR A 662 9.97 0.17 -18.29
C TYR A 662 10.33 -0.63 -19.54
N ARG A 663 11.46 -1.36 -19.53
CA ARG A 663 11.89 -2.19 -20.67
C ARG A 663 10.87 -3.26 -21.07
N LEU A 664 10.26 -3.95 -20.11
CA LEU A 664 9.24 -4.97 -20.42
C LEU A 664 7.97 -4.39 -21.05
N MET A 665 7.66 -3.13 -20.77
CA MET A 665 6.51 -2.46 -21.39
C MET A 665 6.80 -2.00 -22.82
N LEU A 666 8.07 -1.93 -23.27
CA LEU A 666 8.38 -1.56 -24.65
C LEU A 666 7.92 -2.63 -25.67
N PRO A 667 7.53 -2.22 -26.90
CA PRO A 667 7.08 -3.13 -27.96
C PRO A 667 8.12 -4.20 -28.37
N SER A 668 9.42 -3.87 -28.31
CA SER A 668 10.50 -4.70 -28.86
C SER A 668 10.82 -5.98 -28.05
N HIS A 669 10.29 -6.13 -26.83
CA HIS A 669 10.57 -7.28 -25.96
C HIS A 669 9.46 -8.35 -25.96
N ALA A 670 8.52 -8.29 -26.91
CA ALA A 670 7.39 -9.22 -27.00
C ALA A 670 7.76 -10.68 -27.32
N SER A 671 9.03 -11.00 -27.61
CA SER A 671 9.47 -12.34 -28.04
C SER A 671 10.02 -13.24 -26.92
N ASP A 672 10.39 -12.71 -25.75
CA ASP A 672 10.93 -13.53 -24.67
C ASP A 672 9.81 -13.96 -23.72
N GLU A 673 9.43 -15.24 -23.82
CA GLU A 673 8.61 -15.96 -22.84
C GLU A 673 9.34 -15.98 -21.48
N LEU A 674 9.32 -14.87 -20.75
CA LEU A 674 9.74 -14.86 -19.36
C LEU A 674 8.79 -15.76 -18.56
N ASP A 675 9.28 -16.60 -17.67
CA ASP A 675 8.43 -17.32 -16.72
C ASP A 675 7.73 -16.35 -15.76
N SER A 676 6.50 -16.67 -15.34
CA SER A 676 5.64 -15.81 -14.50
C SER A 676 6.34 -15.40 -13.19
N ALA A 677 7.02 -16.35 -12.54
CA ALA A 677 7.84 -16.13 -11.35
C ALA A 677 9.07 -15.22 -11.59
N SER A 678 9.75 -15.37 -12.72
CA SER A 678 10.91 -14.55 -13.09
C SER A 678 10.51 -13.11 -13.36
N LEU A 679 9.35 -12.89 -13.97
CA LEU A 679 8.84 -11.55 -14.28
C LEU A 679 8.51 -10.78 -13.00
N ILE A 680 7.77 -11.31 -12.02
CA ILE A 680 7.50 -10.55 -10.77
C ILE A 680 8.80 -10.22 -10.04
N SER A 681 9.73 -11.16 -9.97
CA SER A 681 11.03 -10.92 -9.34
C SER A 681 11.78 -9.80 -10.04
N ALA A 682 11.61 -9.65 -11.36
CA ALA A 682 12.15 -8.55 -12.15
C ALA A 682 11.37 -7.24 -11.94
N LEU A 683 10.03 -7.30 -11.83
CA LEU A 683 9.20 -6.13 -11.54
C LEU A 683 9.50 -5.55 -10.16
N LYS A 684 9.64 -6.40 -9.14
CA LYS A 684 10.00 -6.00 -7.77
C LYS A 684 11.45 -5.51 -7.68
N ARG A 685 12.41 -6.18 -8.33
CA ARG A 685 13.81 -5.70 -8.39
C ARG A 685 13.94 -4.35 -9.11
N GLY A 686 13.10 -4.08 -10.11
CA GLY A 686 13.01 -2.77 -10.76
C GLY A 686 12.45 -1.68 -9.83
N LEU A 687 11.44 -2.02 -9.03
CA LEU A 687 10.78 -1.08 -8.10
C LEU A 687 11.65 -0.77 -6.87
N GLN A 688 12.30 -1.79 -6.27
CA GLN A 688 13.10 -1.63 -5.04
C GLN A 688 14.45 -0.93 -5.27
N ARG A 689 15.01 -1.02 -6.49
CA ARG A 689 16.28 -0.36 -6.83
C ARG A 689 16.11 1.13 -7.17
N GLY A 690 14.89 1.59 -7.45
CA GLY A 690 14.58 3.00 -7.68
C GLY A 690 14.63 3.87 -6.42
N ALA A 691 14.66 3.28 -5.22
CA ALA A 691 14.67 4.05 -3.97
C ALA A 691 16.04 4.14 -3.27
N ASN A 692 16.96 3.18 -3.46
CA ASN A 692 18.16 3.05 -2.60
C ASN A 692 19.52 2.93 -3.32
N ALA A 693 19.60 3.04 -4.65
CA ALA A 693 20.83 2.69 -5.39
C ALA A 693 21.57 3.86 -6.07
N ALA A 694 21.48 5.09 -5.56
CA ALA A 694 22.35 6.19 -6.00
C ALA A 694 23.65 6.32 -5.19
N ALA A 695 23.80 5.56 -4.09
CA ALA A 695 25.01 5.58 -3.26
C ALA A 695 25.52 4.16 -3.04
N THR A 696 26.71 3.88 -3.55
CA THR A 696 27.51 2.67 -3.28
C THR A 696 27.07 1.39 -4.02
N LEU A 697 27.78 1.03 -5.09
CA LEU A 697 28.78 -0.05 -5.08
C LEU A 697 29.31 -0.37 -6.48
N ARG A 698 30.59 -0.72 -6.49
CA ARG A 698 31.49 -1.11 -7.59
C ARG A 698 31.00 -2.39 -8.30
N PRO A 699 31.24 -2.58 -9.61
CA PRO A 699 30.75 -3.75 -10.32
C PRO A 699 31.63 -4.98 -10.04
N LEU A 700 31.03 -6.09 -9.63
CA LEU A 700 31.68 -7.40 -9.57
C LEU A 700 30.95 -8.37 -10.51
N ALA A 701 31.72 -8.78 -11.54
CA ALA A 701 31.66 -9.97 -12.39
C ALA A 701 30.39 -10.29 -13.24
N PRO A 702 30.58 -10.70 -14.51
CA PRO A 702 29.50 -11.04 -15.43
C PRO A 702 29.17 -12.54 -15.33
N SER A 703 27.91 -12.88 -15.14
CA SER A 703 27.39 -14.24 -15.37
C SER A 703 26.00 -14.12 -15.97
N ALA A 704 25.97 -14.18 -17.30
CA ALA A 704 24.88 -14.55 -18.20
C ALA A 704 24.99 -13.65 -19.43
N THR A 705 25.71 -14.13 -20.44
CA THR A 705 25.66 -13.60 -21.79
C THR A 705 24.24 -13.83 -22.32
N LEU A 706 23.39 -12.82 -22.15
CA LEU A 706 22.26 -12.57 -23.06
C LEU A 706 22.81 -11.62 -24.11
N ASP A 707 22.70 -12.04 -25.37
CA ASP A 707 23.34 -11.41 -26.51
C ASP A 707 23.06 -9.90 -26.59
N ALA A 708 24.14 -9.12 -26.48
CA ALA A 708 24.14 -7.66 -26.45
C ALA A 708 24.28 -7.06 -27.86
N GLU A 709 23.51 -7.54 -28.84
CA GLU A 709 23.59 -7.06 -30.23
C GLU A 709 22.31 -6.38 -30.76
N SER A 710 21.32 -6.08 -29.92
CA SER A 710 20.17 -5.26 -30.35
C SER A 710 19.88 -4.07 -29.41
N SER A 711 20.93 -3.50 -28.82
CA SER A 711 20.83 -2.24 -28.09
C SER A 711 20.59 -1.09 -29.07
N ALA A 712 19.34 -0.88 -29.48
CA ALA A 712 18.94 0.41 -30.01
C ALA A 712 19.25 1.45 -28.92
N GLU A 713 20.22 2.33 -29.17
CA GLU A 713 20.51 3.48 -28.34
C GLU A 713 19.24 4.36 -28.29
N LEU A 714 18.44 4.18 -27.24
CA LEU A 714 17.31 5.06 -26.97
C LEU A 714 17.86 6.46 -26.65
N THR A 715 17.81 7.33 -27.65
CA THR A 715 18.17 8.75 -27.49
C THR A 715 17.31 9.37 -26.39
N ALA A 716 17.91 10.26 -25.60
CA ALA A 716 17.27 10.83 -24.41
C ALA A 716 15.99 11.64 -24.69
N ASP A 717 15.68 11.92 -25.96
CA ASP A 717 14.70 12.92 -26.41
C ASP A 717 13.43 12.36 -27.06
N GLU A 718 13.30 11.03 -27.22
CA GLU A 718 12.06 10.45 -27.74
C GLU A 718 10.98 10.36 -26.63
N PRO A 719 9.71 10.72 -26.94
CA PRO A 719 8.60 10.55 -26.02
C PRO A 719 8.45 9.07 -25.68
N ALA A 720 8.13 8.77 -24.42
CA ALA A 720 7.91 7.38 -24.01
C ALA A 720 6.78 6.78 -24.85
N PRO A 721 6.95 5.58 -25.44
CA PRO A 721 5.88 4.95 -26.20
C PRO A 721 4.68 4.69 -25.29
N GLY A 722 3.48 4.89 -25.82
CA GLY A 722 2.23 4.54 -25.18
C GLY A 722 2.12 3.04 -24.90
N ILE A 723 1.30 2.69 -23.92
CA ILE A 723 1.13 1.30 -23.43
C ILE A 723 0.67 0.37 -24.58
N TRP A 724 -0.15 0.90 -25.48
CA TRP A 724 -0.84 0.18 -26.54
C TRP A 724 -0.23 0.40 -27.93
N ASP A 725 0.72 1.32 -28.11
CA ASP A 725 1.26 1.74 -29.42
C ASP A 725 1.74 0.57 -30.27
N GLY A 726 2.46 -0.38 -29.66
CA GLY A 726 2.93 -1.58 -30.36
C GLY A 726 1.80 -2.45 -30.90
N MET A 727 0.69 -2.58 -30.16
CA MET A 727 -0.48 -3.34 -30.60
C MET A 727 -1.29 -2.52 -31.62
N GLN A 728 -1.43 -1.22 -31.43
CA GLN A 728 -2.07 -0.33 -32.40
C GLN A 728 -1.36 -0.38 -33.76
N ALA A 729 -0.02 -0.34 -33.78
CA ALA A 729 0.79 -0.50 -34.99
C ALA A 729 0.57 -1.88 -35.64
N GLN A 730 0.58 -2.97 -34.85
CA GLN A 730 0.34 -4.31 -35.37
C GLN A 730 -1.04 -4.45 -36.06
N PHE A 731 -2.10 -3.92 -35.45
CA PHE A 731 -3.44 -3.95 -36.06
C PHE A 731 -3.55 -2.95 -37.23
N ALA A 732 -2.82 -1.84 -37.21
CA ALA A 732 -2.73 -0.93 -38.35
C ALA A 732 -2.12 -1.62 -39.58
N ASP A 733 -1.01 -2.36 -39.41
CA ASP A 733 -0.37 -3.13 -40.49
C ASP A 733 -1.32 -4.19 -41.07
N ILE A 734 -2.05 -4.90 -40.21
CA ILE A 734 -3.06 -5.89 -40.63
C ILE A 734 -4.20 -5.20 -41.40
N SER A 735 -4.64 -4.03 -40.95
CA SER A 735 -5.69 -3.25 -41.62
C SER A 735 -5.23 -2.78 -43.01
N GLU A 736 -4.01 -2.24 -43.14
CA GLU A 736 -3.47 -1.76 -44.42
C GLU A 736 -3.24 -2.93 -45.39
N ARG A 737 -2.72 -4.05 -44.90
CA ARG A 737 -2.59 -5.28 -45.69
C ARG A 737 -3.95 -5.77 -46.20
N SER A 738 -4.97 -5.73 -45.35
CA SER A 738 -6.34 -6.12 -45.72
C SER A 738 -6.96 -5.16 -46.74
N LYS A 739 -6.75 -3.84 -46.62
CA LYS A 739 -7.19 -2.84 -47.61
C LYS A 739 -6.60 -3.12 -48.98
N ARG A 740 -5.27 -3.29 -49.06
CA ARG A 740 -4.57 -3.61 -50.31
C ARG A 740 -5.04 -4.94 -50.92
N ALA A 741 -5.30 -5.95 -50.08
CA ALA A 741 -5.84 -7.23 -50.53
C ALA A 741 -7.26 -7.11 -51.09
N LEU A 742 -8.12 -6.32 -50.44
CA LEU A 742 -9.48 -6.05 -50.86
C LEU A 742 -9.51 -5.27 -52.19
N GLU A 743 -8.70 -4.22 -52.31
CA GLU A 743 -8.54 -3.45 -53.56
C GLU A 743 -8.11 -4.34 -54.72
N ARG A 744 -7.06 -5.15 -54.53
CA ARG A 744 -6.59 -6.09 -55.56
C ARG A 744 -7.66 -7.07 -55.98
N LEU A 745 -8.42 -7.62 -55.03
CA LEU A 745 -9.48 -8.57 -55.32
C LEU A 745 -10.62 -7.89 -56.09
N VAL A 746 -11.10 -6.72 -55.65
CA VAL A 746 -12.16 -5.97 -56.34
C VAL A 746 -11.72 -5.59 -57.76
N VAL A 747 -10.49 -5.07 -57.92
CA VAL A 747 -9.94 -4.75 -59.25
C VAL A 747 -9.86 -6.00 -60.13
N SER A 748 -9.40 -7.14 -59.59
CA SER A 748 -9.29 -8.38 -60.37
C SER A 748 -10.66 -8.91 -60.83
N GLU A 749 -11.67 -8.86 -59.97
CA GLU A 749 -13.04 -9.30 -60.28
C GLU A 749 -13.70 -8.38 -61.30
N VAL A 750 -13.53 -7.06 -61.16
CA VAL A 750 -14.07 -6.08 -62.12
C VAL A 750 -13.36 -6.19 -63.47
N LEU A 751 -12.04 -6.36 -63.51
CA LEU A 751 -11.29 -6.54 -64.76
C LEU A 751 -11.68 -7.83 -65.50
N GLU A 752 -11.99 -8.91 -64.77
CA GLU A 752 -12.50 -10.15 -65.37
C GLU A 752 -13.85 -9.94 -66.04
N GLN A 753 -14.74 -9.17 -65.42
CA GLN A 753 -16.05 -8.79 -65.99
C GLN A 753 -15.96 -7.72 -67.09
N LEU A 754 -14.90 -6.91 -67.12
CA LEU A 754 -14.64 -5.92 -68.17
C LEU A 754 -14.01 -6.52 -69.44
N ARG A 755 -13.54 -7.77 -69.42
CA ARG A 755 -12.89 -8.40 -70.58
C ARG A 755 -13.73 -8.36 -71.87
N PRO A 756 -15.05 -8.64 -71.86
CA PRO A 756 -15.89 -8.53 -73.06
C PRO A 756 -15.91 -7.11 -73.63
N TYR A 757 -16.07 -6.11 -72.75
CA TYR A 757 -16.07 -4.70 -73.10
C TYR A 757 -14.72 -4.22 -73.69
N ILE A 758 -13.60 -4.71 -73.16
CA ILE A 758 -12.25 -4.38 -73.65
C ILE A 758 -12.01 -4.99 -75.04
N LEU A 759 -12.53 -6.19 -75.30
CA LEU A 759 -12.39 -6.88 -76.58
C LEU A 759 -13.39 -6.39 -77.64
N ARG A 760 -14.27 -5.44 -77.30
CA ARG A 760 -15.24 -4.84 -78.21
C ARG A 760 -14.54 -4.16 -79.37
N ARG A 761 -15.02 -4.44 -80.58
CA ARG A 761 -14.58 -3.74 -81.79
C ARG A 761 -15.34 -2.43 -81.92
N TRP A 762 -14.79 -1.37 -81.35
CA TRP A 762 -15.32 0.01 -81.41
C TRP A 762 -15.46 0.59 -82.82
N ASN A 763 -14.96 -0.12 -83.84
CA ASN A 763 -14.95 0.29 -85.24
C ASN A 763 -16.14 -0.29 -86.03
N MET A 764 -16.94 -1.16 -85.39
CA MET A 764 -18.14 -1.76 -85.97
C MET A 764 -19.30 -1.45 -85.03
N ASP A 765 -20.10 -0.44 -85.35
CA ASP A 765 -21.36 -0.21 -84.62
C ASP A 765 -22.29 -1.41 -84.87
N GLU A 766 -23.01 -1.82 -83.83
CA GLU A 766 -24.00 -2.89 -83.90
C GLU A 766 -25.04 -2.52 -84.96
N THR A 767 -25.00 -3.19 -86.11
CA THR A 767 -26.15 -3.25 -87.00
C THR A 767 -27.26 -3.93 -86.21
N THR A 768 -28.19 -3.15 -85.69
CA THR A 768 -29.39 -3.65 -85.03
C THR A 768 -30.17 -4.49 -86.03
N ASP A 769 -30.08 -5.82 -85.91
CA ASP A 769 -31.10 -6.73 -86.42
C ASP A 769 -32.38 -6.50 -85.61
N THR A 770 -33.08 -5.41 -85.90
CA THR A 770 -34.46 -5.16 -85.52
C THR A 770 -35.27 -5.09 -86.80
N GLU A 771 -36.30 -5.92 -86.88
CA GLU A 771 -37.29 -5.99 -87.96
C GLU A 771 -37.79 -4.61 -88.41
N PRO A 772 -38.20 -4.44 -89.69
CA PRO A 772 -38.58 -3.14 -90.21
C PRO A 772 -39.94 -2.73 -89.62
N VAL A 773 -39.97 -1.65 -88.85
CA VAL A 773 -41.21 -0.92 -88.54
C VAL A 773 -41.09 0.48 -89.14
N GLU A 774 -42.21 0.92 -89.69
CA GLU A 774 -42.42 1.93 -90.71
C GLU A 774 -41.85 3.33 -90.44
N GLU A 775 -41.56 4.01 -91.56
CA GLU A 775 -41.05 5.37 -91.73
C GLU A 775 -41.80 6.43 -90.92
N GLY A 776 -41.05 7.29 -90.22
CA GLY A 776 -41.58 8.57 -89.76
C GLY A 776 -40.72 9.34 -88.75
N LYS A 777 -39.91 10.26 -89.28
CA LYS A 777 -39.31 11.46 -88.65
C LYS A 777 -38.00 11.30 -87.87
N ASP A 778 -36.98 11.97 -88.43
CA ASP A 778 -35.92 12.73 -87.75
C ASP A 778 -35.22 12.03 -86.57
N ASP A 779 -34.31 11.11 -86.89
CA ASP A 779 -33.37 10.55 -85.92
C ASP A 779 -32.19 11.53 -85.73
N GLU A 780 -32.45 12.64 -85.03
CA GLU A 780 -31.39 13.40 -84.36
C GLU A 780 -30.86 12.55 -83.20
N GLY A 781 -29.54 12.31 -83.21
CA GLY A 781 -28.85 11.41 -82.30
C GLY A 781 -29.32 11.48 -80.84
N VAL A 782 -30.03 10.44 -80.42
CA VAL A 782 -30.35 10.19 -79.01
C VAL A 782 -29.02 10.01 -78.26
N PRO A 783 -28.73 10.79 -77.21
CA PRO A 783 -27.56 10.55 -76.38
C PRO A 783 -27.68 9.14 -75.78
N GLN A 784 -26.63 8.33 -75.92
CA GLN A 784 -26.54 7.02 -75.30
C GLN A 784 -26.43 7.19 -73.76
N ASP A 785 -27.55 7.48 -73.10
CA ASP A 785 -27.67 7.57 -71.64
C ASP A 785 -27.65 6.19 -70.96
N ILE A 786 -27.55 5.11 -71.74
CA ILE A 786 -27.51 3.73 -71.25
C ILE A 786 -26.10 3.18 -71.47
N PRO A 787 -25.39 2.71 -70.41
CA PRO A 787 -24.08 2.09 -70.57
C PRO A 787 -24.17 0.88 -71.50
N SER A 788 -23.16 0.70 -72.35
CA SER A 788 -23.08 -0.41 -73.31
C SER A 788 -23.39 -1.76 -72.66
N ARG A 789 -24.11 -2.64 -73.37
CA ARG A 789 -24.57 -3.96 -72.85
C ARG A 789 -23.46 -4.81 -72.24
N GLU A 790 -22.25 -4.72 -72.78
CA GLU A 790 -21.05 -5.45 -72.32
C GLU A 790 -20.42 -4.87 -71.04
N LEU A 791 -20.76 -3.63 -70.67
CA LEU A 791 -20.27 -2.93 -69.47
C LEU A 791 -21.17 -3.15 -68.25
N LEU A 792 -22.46 -3.47 -68.46
CA LEU A 792 -23.45 -3.68 -67.40
C LEU A 792 -23.02 -4.73 -66.35
N PRO A 793 -22.45 -5.90 -66.70
CA PRO A 793 -22.02 -6.89 -65.70
C PRO A 793 -20.91 -6.37 -64.78
N ALA A 794 -19.97 -5.59 -65.33
CA ALA A 794 -18.88 -4.99 -64.56
C ALA A 794 -19.40 -3.89 -63.62
N LEU A 795 -20.31 -3.03 -64.09
CA LEU A 795 -20.95 -1.99 -63.27
C LEU A 795 -21.81 -2.59 -62.16
N ALA A 796 -22.59 -3.63 -62.44
CA ALA A 796 -23.40 -4.31 -61.43
C ALA A 796 -22.52 -4.96 -60.35
N LYS A 797 -21.39 -5.58 -60.74
CA LYS A 797 -20.43 -6.16 -59.80
C LYS A 797 -19.75 -5.09 -58.95
N LEU A 798 -19.35 -3.97 -59.55
CA LEU A 798 -18.73 -2.85 -58.84
C LEU A 798 -19.70 -2.21 -57.85
N SER A 799 -20.95 -1.97 -58.25
CA SER A 799 -22.01 -1.46 -57.37
C SER A 799 -22.33 -2.41 -56.21
N TYR A 800 -22.22 -3.72 -56.41
CA TYR A 800 -22.40 -4.70 -55.34
C TYR A 800 -21.21 -4.73 -54.36
N CYS A 801 -19.99 -4.54 -54.85
CA CYS A 801 -18.78 -4.50 -54.02
C CYS A 801 -18.60 -3.17 -53.27
N LEU A 802 -19.17 -2.08 -53.79
CA LEU A 802 -19.15 -0.73 -53.24
C LEU A 802 -20.60 -0.25 -53.08
N PRO A 803 -21.33 -0.69 -52.04
CA PRO A 803 -22.61 -0.06 -51.72
C PRO A 803 -22.36 1.41 -51.38
N ALA A 804 -23.14 2.29 -52.00
CA ALA A 804 -23.02 3.75 -51.93
C ALA A 804 -23.27 4.31 -50.53
#